data_AF-B9XAY8-F1
#
_entry.id   AF-B9XAY8-F1
#
_cell.length_a   1.000
_cell.length_b   1.000
_cell.length_c   1.000
_cell.angle_alpha   90.00
_cell.angle_beta   90.00
_cell.angle_gamma   90.00
#
_symmetry.space_group_name_H-M   'P 1'
#
loop_
_entity.id
_entity.type
_entity.pdbx_description
1 polymer ?
#
loop_
_entity_poly.entity_id
_entity_poly.type
_entity_poly.pdbx_seq_one_letter_code
_entity_poly.pdbx_strand_id
1 'polypeptide(L)'
;MSPPRHRLRHRKRQQPVGSPDCVEPASSVKPGDTIWLRGGVHRQLNRPTKFTSSLSGTSAAPITVRQYPGERATIDGNLTQSTGGYVNYWGFEVMDSQQFASGWIPTRTSTQTGPFPTTWWAPYDGKQIDFCVSGVDLRAPNCKLINLVIHDNIGGGLGMNTAAGNTEVYGMLSYYNGWQGADRGHGHGIYAQNVAPAVKYVENSLVFNNYALGMQATGSASPIADNFTIEGSAFFLNGALANSHQQNLLIGPYQGQAQNPVVRTNFIYDTQGTSSDFFLGYDGGSANAICQGNYFQTSTMFNANANMTLAGNTFLSATIGLTQSSYPNNSYLTTTPTKNVIAVRPNKYEPGRANILVYNWEKLNSVAVDVSQVLPVGTAYEVHSAQNFYGTPVVKGTYNGGSIMVPMMGLPVAAPVGASAPPAAGPNFGAYVLLPTSSVTNTPPPATNSAPVISSIANQTLNAGTASSAIAFTVSDAQTAATSLTLAGTSSNPTLVPNANIVFGGSSSNRTVTVTPAANQSGTANITVTVSDGSLTSSKTFTVTVSATPVNTPPVISTITAQTTVTNKATAAIAFTVSDAQTAATSLTLAGTSSNPTLVPNANIVFGGSSSNRTVTVTPAANQSGTANITITVNDGSASSTTTFPLTVTAPTAPAQTVTIPLEAEAGLLVAPMTVFTNAQNSSQRYVATTTAEQGSVTFIVNVPVAGTYYIWGKVLSPSFAADSFYVSVDGGTEDVYDDAEGVWSNNWQWTAVNGRGTTGQPLALNPRTFTLSQGSHSIKFRGREANATLDRIIVSNDPTFVPKDVAANSITLTANGNTTTQFTSTSFQGTTNLFKDTILVSIASPYTTQGGTVSSCDGGILYTPKSGFTGSDTFTFTLTDSSGNSSSATATITVQAAPVRTASVPLQKQADGSVQVVLKGNPGTNYNLQVSSDLQTWVTLGNVSAGNDGLIAFTDNSASSFRSKFYRTI
;
A
#
# COMPACT_ATOMS: atom_id res chain seq x y z
N MET A 1 -24.90 -8.15 -9.91
CA MET A 1 -25.06 -6.95 -9.06
C MET A 1 -24.51 -7.29 -7.67
N SER A 2 -23.35 -6.77 -7.29
CA SER A 2 -22.73 -7.04 -5.98
C SER A 2 -23.21 -6.03 -4.93
N PRO A 3 -23.51 -6.44 -3.68
CA PRO A 3 -23.91 -5.49 -2.65
C PRO A 3 -22.69 -4.71 -2.08
N PRO A 4 -22.92 -3.48 -1.57
CA PRO A 4 -21.87 -2.56 -1.16
C PRO A 4 -21.24 -2.98 0.19
N ARG A 5 -19.90 -2.94 0.28
CA ARG A 5 -19.12 -3.20 1.50
C ARG A 5 -18.87 -1.89 2.25
N HIS A 6 -19.33 -1.78 3.51
CA HIS A 6 -19.09 -0.59 4.33
C HIS A 6 -17.89 -0.76 5.28
N ARG A 7 -17.06 0.29 5.36
CA ARG A 7 -15.80 0.38 6.13
C ARG A 7 -15.99 1.24 7.40
N LEU A 8 -15.24 0.95 8.46
CA LEU A 8 -15.16 1.76 9.70
C LEU A 8 -14.64 3.19 9.38
N ARG A 9 -15.25 4.24 9.94
CA ARG A 9 -14.97 5.67 9.63
C ARG A 9 -14.92 6.57 10.87
N HIS A 10 -14.10 7.61 10.78
CA HIS A 10 -13.89 8.67 11.78
C HIS A 10 -14.94 9.81 11.68
N ARG A 11 -15.41 10.36 12.81
CA ARG A 11 -16.17 11.64 12.87
C ARG A 11 -15.33 12.75 13.51
N LYS A 12 -15.34 13.95 12.92
CA LYS A 12 -14.79 15.19 13.51
C LYS A 12 -15.68 15.73 14.64
N ARG A 13 -15.07 16.61 15.43
CA ARG A 13 -15.25 16.92 16.87
C ARG A 13 -16.59 17.53 17.35
N GLN A 14 -17.63 17.74 16.55
CA GLN A 14 -18.86 18.39 17.04
C GLN A 14 -20.10 17.91 16.27
N GLN A 15 -20.94 17.05 16.88
CA GLN A 15 -22.42 17.08 16.89
C GLN A 15 -23.04 15.80 17.51
N PRO A 16 -24.17 15.88 18.25
CA PRO A 16 -24.85 14.73 18.88
C PRO A 16 -25.64 13.86 17.88
N VAL A 17 -26.11 12.71 18.36
CA VAL A 17 -26.51 11.49 17.62
C VAL A 17 -27.83 11.60 16.85
N GLY A 18 -27.90 10.94 15.67
CA GLY A 18 -29.15 10.56 14.99
C GLY A 18 -28.97 10.02 13.56
N SER A 19 -29.26 8.74 13.37
CA SER A 19 -29.46 8.00 12.09
C SER A 19 -28.24 7.48 11.27
N PRO A 20 -28.36 6.28 10.64
CA PRO A 20 -27.28 5.55 9.97
C PRO A 20 -27.41 5.65 8.45
N ASP A 21 -26.75 6.63 7.84
CA ASP A 21 -26.38 6.61 6.42
C ASP A 21 -25.41 7.76 6.20
N CYS A 22 -24.22 7.50 5.63
CA CYS A 22 -23.41 8.49 4.90
C CYS A 22 -22.17 7.83 4.28
N VAL A 23 -22.23 7.63 2.97
CA VAL A 23 -21.12 7.23 2.09
C VAL A 23 -20.43 8.48 1.55
N GLU A 24 -19.29 8.84 2.13
CA GLU A 24 -18.25 9.73 1.54
C GLU A 24 -17.03 8.91 1.05
N PRO A 25 -16.19 9.36 0.10
CA PRO A 25 -15.13 8.55 -0.48
C PRO A 25 -13.93 8.31 0.47
N ALA A 26 -13.13 7.29 0.16
CA ALA A 26 -12.15 6.61 1.03
C ALA A 26 -10.85 7.39 1.39
N SER A 27 -10.89 8.71 1.60
CA SER A 27 -9.67 9.54 1.69
C SER A 27 -9.24 10.02 3.10
N SER A 28 -9.87 9.59 4.21
CA SER A 28 -9.70 10.27 5.51
C SER A 28 -8.85 9.60 6.59
N VAL A 29 -8.61 8.28 6.59
CA VAL A 29 -7.78 7.60 7.62
C VAL A 29 -6.39 7.32 7.07
N LYS A 30 -5.36 7.81 7.77
CA LYS A 30 -3.95 7.73 7.39
C LYS A 30 -3.13 6.94 8.44
N PRO A 31 -1.95 6.41 8.08
CA PRO A 31 -1.02 5.85 9.05
C PRO A 31 -0.79 6.80 10.23
N GLY A 32 -0.89 6.27 11.46
CA GLY A 32 -0.76 7.03 12.71
C GLY A 32 -2.10 7.50 13.31
N ASP A 33 -3.20 7.42 12.57
CA ASP A 33 -4.51 7.83 13.09
C ASP A 33 -5.03 6.89 14.18
N THR A 34 -5.83 7.45 15.10
CA THR A 34 -6.60 6.70 16.08
C THR A 34 -8.10 6.82 15.81
N ILE A 35 -8.76 5.68 15.64
CA ILE A 35 -10.22 5.54 15.53
C ILE A 35 -10.77 5.21 16.92
N TRP A 36 -11.54 6.15 17.47
CA TRP A 36 -12.20 6.00 18.76
C TRP A 36 -13.60 5.42 18.60
N LEU A 37 -13.84 4.23 19.16
CA LEU A 37 -15.17 3.61 19.24
C LEU A 37 -15.89 4.13 20.49
N ARG A 38 -17.03 4.79 20.29
CA ARG A 38 -17.89 5.19 21.42
C ARG A 38 -18.57 3.98 22.03
N GLY A 39 -18.91 4.08 23.31
CA GLY A 39 -19.59 3.05 24.07
C GLY A 39 -20.94 2.68 23.49
N GLY A 40 -21.37 1.46 23.78
CA GLY A 40 -22.57 0.84 23.24
C GLY A 40 -22.27 -0.25 22.21
N VAL A 41 -23.33 -0.79 21.65
CA VAL A 41 -23.27 -1.95 20.76
C VAL A 41 -23.35 -1.52 19.29
N HIS A 42 -22.29 -1.79 18.54
CA HIS A 42 -22.16 -1.53 17.11
C HIS A 42 -22.54 -2.80 16.35
N ARG A 43 -23.67 -2.75 15.65
CA ARG A 43 -24.23 -3.89 14.90
C ARG A 43 -24.69 -3.47 13.51
N GLN A 44 -24.60 -4.38 12.54
CA GLN A 44 -25.29 -4.22 11.26
C GLN A 44 -26.71 -4.77 11.34
N LEU A 45 -27.65 -4.16 10.63
CA LEU A 45 -29.04 -4.63 10.57
C LEU A 45 -29.23 -5.80 9.57
N ASN A 46 -28.30 -5.96 8.62
CA ASN A 46 -28.32 -7.03 7.62
C ASN A 46 -27.43 -8.21 8.05
N ARG A 47 -27.87 -9.43 7.77
CA ARG A 47 -27.17 -10.67 8.13
C ARG A 47 -26.41 -11.27 6.94
N PRO A 48 -25.21 -11.85 7.18
CA PRO A 48 -24.45 -11.85 8.44
C PRO A 48 -23.89 -10.47 8.81
N THR A 49 -23.77 -10.20 10.11
CA THR A 49 -23.14 -8.99 10.63
C THR A 49 -21.62 -9.09 10.52
N LYS A 50 -21.04 -8.46 9.49
CA LYS A 50 -19.60 -8.53 9.23
C LYS A 50 -18.97 -7.15 9.08
N PHE A 51 -18.01 -6.86 9.94
CA PHE A 51 -17.13 -5.70 9.89
C PHE A 51 -15.84 -6.07 9.16
N THR A 52 -15.67 -5.60 7.93
CA THR A 52 -14.43 -5.83 7.17
C THR A 52 -13.58 -4.57 7.16
N SER A 53 -12.38 -4.67 7.70
CA SER A 53 -11.37 -3.62 7.69
C SER A 53 -10.31 -3.89 6.63
N SER A 54 -9.93 -2.84 5.93
CA SER A 54 -8.79 -2.79 5.01
C SER A 54 -7.82 -1.66 5.40
N LEU A 55 -7.79 -1.32 6.70
CA LEU A 55 -6.92 -0.27 7.25
C LEU A 55 -5.46 -0.66 7.06
N SER A 56 -4.62 0.30 6.67
CA SER A 56 -3.19 0.06 6.45
C SER A 56 -2.38 1.18 7.11
N GLY A 57 -1.68 0.83 8.19
CA GLY A 57 -0.68 1.68 8.80
C GLY A 57 0.71 1.44 8.22
N THR A 58 1.72 1.94 8.92
CA THR A 58 3.14 1.63 8.67
C THR A 58 3.83 1.24 9.97
N SER A 59 5.04 0.69 9.91
CA SER A 59 5.83 0.37 11.11
C SER A 59 6.12 1.61 11.97
N ALA A 60 6.31 2.78 11.36
CA ALA A 60 6.53 4.04 12.06
C ALA A 60 5.23 4.70 12.56
N ALA A 61 4.10 4.38 11.93
CA ALA A 61 2.81 5.01 12.21
C ALA A 61 1.66 3.99 12.06
N PRO A 62 1.48 3.07 13.02
CA PRO A 62 0.37 2.13 12.99
C PRO A 62 -0.97 2.85 13.21
N ILE A 63 -2.04 2.35 12.63
CA ILE A 63 -3.39 2.84 12.90
C ILE A 63 -3.90 2.16 14.17
N THR A 64 -4.51 2.91 15.09
CA THR A 64 -5.11 2.35 16.31
C THR A 64 -6.63 2.43 16.27
N VAL A 65 -7.33 1.32 16.48
CA VAL A 65 -8.77 1.24 16.67
C VAL A 65 -9.02 0.87 18.12
N ARG A 66 -9.62 1.76 18.91
CA ARG A 66 -9.77 1.54 20.35
C ARG A 66 -11.07 2.12 20.90
N GLN A 67 -11.57 1.54 21.99
CA GLN A 67 -12.70 2.13 22.69
C GLN A 67 -12.35 3.49 23.32
N TYR A 68 -13.35 4.35 23.41
CA TYR A 68 -13.25 5.63 24.11
C TYR A 68 -12.98 5.39 25.60
N PRO A 69 -12.08 6.16 26.25
CA PRO A 69 -11.70 5.88 27.63
C PRO A 69 -12.91 5.96 28.57
N GLY A 70 -13.06 4.97 29.44
CA GLY A 70 -14.19 4.86 30.37
C GLY A 70 -15.51 4.38 29.75
N GLU A 71 -15.55 4.14 28.44
CA GLU A 71 -16.73 3.59 27.75
C GLU A 71 -16.49 2.12 27.36
N ARG A 72 -17.54 1.30 27.38
CA ARG A 72 -17.52 -0.08 26.85
C ARG A 72 -18.07 -0.09 25.42
N ALA A 73 -17.22 -0.34 24.45
CA ALA A 73 -17.64 -0.50 23.05
C ALA A 73 -17.70 -1.98 22.67
N THR A 74 -18.81 -2.39 22.05
CA THR A 74 -19.03 -3.78 21.62
C THR A 74 -19.25 -3.84 20.13
N ILE A 75 -18.44 -4.61 19.41
CA ILE A 75 -18.71 -5.02 18.04
C ILE A 75 -19.55 -6.30 18.11
N ASP A 76 -20.81 -6.21 17.72
CA ASP A 76 -21.77 -7.31 17.72
C ASP A 76 -21.90 -7.87 16.29
N GLY A 77 -20.98 -8.78 15.97
CA GLY A 77 -20.71 -9.35 14.67
C GLY A 77 -19.22 -9.66 14.49
N ASN A 78 -18.86 -10.18 13.33
CA ASN A 78 -17.50 -10.63 13.07
C ASN A 78 -16.61 -9.47 12.60
N LEU A 79 -15.40 -9.36 13.15
CA LEU A 79 -14.39 -8.38 12.75
C LEU A 79 -13.28 -9.04 11.93
N THR A 80 -13.22 -8.73 10.64
CA THR A 80 -12.19 -9.25 9.73
C THR A 80 -11.23 -8.14 9.30
N GLN A 81 -9.93 -8.28 9.59
CA GLN A 81 -8.88 -7.49 8.94
C GLN A 81 -8.48 -8.20 7.65
N SER A 82 -9.09 -7.81 6.53
CA SER A 82 -8.94 -8.55 5.27
C SER A 82 -7.60 -8.29 4.57
N THR A 83 -7.13 -7.04 4.61
CA THR A 83 -5.92 -6.56 3.92
C THR A 83 -5.37 -5.33 4.66
N GLY A 84 -4.11 -4.96 4.44
CA GLY A 84 -3.46 -3.81 5.09
C GLY A 84 -2.95 -4.16 6.50
N GLY A 85 -1.66 -3.93 6.74
CA GLY A 85 -0.99 -4.28 8.01
C GLY A 85 -0.85 -3.10 8.96
N TYR A 86 -0.19 -3.32 10.11
CA TYR A 86 0.11 -2.28 11.11
C TYR A 86 -1.14 -1.61 11.69
N VAL A 87 -2.08 -2.44 12.18
CA VAL A 87 -3.31 -2.00 12.84
C VAL A 87 -3.37 -2.56 14.26
N ASN A 88 -3.57 -1.69 15.24
CA ASN A 88 -3.74 -2.04 16.65
C ASN A 88 -5.23 -2.00 17.02
N TYR A 89 -5.81 -3.13 17.38
CA TYR A 89 -7.15 -3.23 17.95
C TYR A 89 -7.05 -3.30 19.46
N TRP A 90 -7.70 -2.38 20.18
CA TRP A 90 -7.42 -2.17 21.60
C TRP A 90 -8.68 -2.01 22.46
N GLY A 91 -8.85 -2.93 23.41
CA GLY A 91 -9.66 -2.75 24.61
C GLY A 91 -11.17 -2.93 24.48
N PHE A 92 -11.70 -3.09 23.26
CA PHE A 92 -13.13 -3.27 23.01
C PHE A 92 -13.56 -4.74 22.96
N GLU A 93 -14.87 -4.96 22.98
CA GLU A 93 -15.50 -6.29 22.99
C GLU A 93 -15.90 -6.73 21.58
N VAL A 94 -15.78 -8.02 21.28
CA VAL A 94 -16.27 -8.65 20.04
C VAL A 94 -17.08 -9.90 20.37
N MET A 95 -18.35 -9.91 19.96
CA MET A 95 -19.27 -11.03 20.17
C MET A 95 -20.28 -11.15 19.03
N ASP A 96 -21.04 -12.25 18.93
CA ASP A 96 -22.10 -12.41 17.93
C ASP A 96 -23.43 -12.83 18.57
N SER A 97 -24.06 -11.88 19.28
CA SER A 97 -25.28 -12.14 20.07
C SER A 97 -26.49 -12.49 19.21
N GLN A 98 -26.53 -12.03 17.95
CA GLN A 98 -27.71 -12.10 17.11
C GLN A 98 -28.06 -13.52 16.63
N GLN A 99 -27.05 -14.38 16.45
CA GLN A 99 -27.28 -15.76 16.05
C GLN A 99 -28.05 -16.55 17.12
N PHE A 100 -27.87 -16.16 18.38
CA PHE A 100 -28.56 -16.77 19.53
C PHE A 100 -29.95 -16.16 19.75
N ALA A 101 -30.06 -14.82 19.69
CA ALA A 101 -31.31 -14.10 19.98
C ALA A 101 -32.45 -14.33 18.98
N SER A 102 -32.15 -14.83 17.78
CA SER A 102 -33.14 -15.01 16.72
C SER A 102 -33.71 -16.43 16.61
N GLY A 103 -33.38 -17.32 17.54
CA GLY A 103 -33.86 -18.71 17.55
C GLY A 103 -33.25 -19.57 16.43
N TRP A 104 -32.11 -19.16 15.86
CA TRP A 104 -31.39 -19.92 14.84
C TRP A 104 -30.51 -20.99 15.47
N ILE A 105 -29.79 -20.67 16.55
CA ILE A 105 -29.01 -21.63 17.36
C ILE A 105 -29.25 -21.35 18.85
N PRO A 106 -30.46 -21.61 19.39
CA PRO A 106 -30.84 -21.15 20.72
C PRO A 106 -30.07 -21.84 21.87
N THR A 107 -29.45 -23.00 21.62
CA THR A 107 -28.89 -23.88 22.66
C THR A 107 -27.40 -24.17 22.52
N ARG A 108 -26.70 -23.52 21.57
CA ARG A 108 -25.26 -23.81 21.27
C ARG A 108 -24.96 -25.29 21.00
N THR A 109 -25.95 -26.06 20.56
CA THR A 109 -25.83 -27.47 20.17
C THR A 109 -26.18 -27.62 18.69
N SER A 110 -25.58 -28.55 17.95
CA SER A 110 -26.07 -28.96 16.63
C SER A 110 -25.84 -30.44 16.35
N THR A 111 -26.64 -31.00 15.45
CA THR A 111 -26.58 -32.40 15.02
C THR A 111 -25.51 -32.64 13.95
N GLN A 112 -24.84 -31.60 13.46
CA GLN A 112 -23.79 -31.73 12.45
C GLN A 112 -22.51 -32.38 13.03
N THR A 113 -21.81 -33.14 12.19
CA THR A 113 -20.49 -33.73 12.44
C THR A 113 -19.44 -33.14 11.49
N GLY A 114 -18.16 -33.23 11.86
CA GLY A 114 -17.04 -32.87 10.98
C GLY A 114 -16.41 -31.50 11.28
N PRO A 115 -15.23 -31.21 10.70
CA PRO A 115 -14.38 -30.08 11.10
C PRO A 115 -14.99 -28.70 10.81
N PHE A 116 -15.93 -28.63 9.88
CA PHE A 116 -16.71 -27.45 9.49
C PHE A 116 -18.03 -27.92 8.88
N PRO A 117 -19.12 -27.15 8.96
CA PRO A 117 -20.12 -27.18 7.91
C PRO A 117 -19.38 -26.83 6.61
N THR A 118 -19.18 -27.80 5.73
CA THR A 118 -18.29 -27.69 4.55
C THR A 118 -18.78 -26.72 3.47
N THR A 119 -19.82 -25.96 3.78
CA THR A 119 -20.38 -24.95 2.92
C THR A 119 -20.68 -23.71 3.75
N TRP A 120 -20.27 -22.53 3.25
CA TRP A 120 -20.71 -21.19 3.71
C TRP A 120 -22.25 -20.99 3.59
N TRP A 121 -22.99 -22.08 3.43
CA TRP A 121 -24.40 -22.21 3.13
C TRP A 121 -25.01 -23.49 3.75
N ALA A 122 -24.33 -24.16 4.69
CA ALA A 122 -24.83 -25.40 5.26
C ALA A 122 -26.05 -25.15 6.16
N PRO A 123 -27.12 -25.94 6.02
CA PRO A 123 -28.29 -25.83 6.87
C PRO A 123 -27.97 -26.35 8.28
N TYR A 124 -27.93 -25.45 9.26
CA TYR A 124 -28.13 -25.83 10.66
C TYR A 124 -29.58 -26.31 10.77
N ASP A 125 -29.81 -27.61 10.91
CA ASP A 125 -31.16 -28.19 11.08
C ASP A 125 -32.19 -27.68 10.04
N GLY A 126 -31.78 -27.60 8.77
CA GLY A 126 -32.62 -27.08 7.67
C GLY A 126 -32.60 -25.56 7.45
N LYS A 127 -31.87 -24.78 8.26
CA LYS A 127 -31.81 -23.32 8.21
C LYS A 127 -30.43 -22.80 7.74
N GLN A 128 -30.40 -21.97 6.69
CA GLN A 128 -29.17 -21.41 6.12
C GLN A 128 -28.52 -20.41 7.10
N ILE A 129 -27.34 -20.76 7.65
CA ILE A 129 -26.56 -19.90 8.55
C ILE A 129 -25.20 -19.62 7.92
N ASP A 130 -24.83 -18.35 7.87
CA ASP A 130 -23.54 -17.90 7.33
C ASP A 130 -22.47 -18.04 8.43
N PHE A 131 -21.83 -19.20 8.49
CA PHE A 131 -20.80 -19.50 9.47
C PHE A 131 -19.53 -18.69 9.16
N CYS A 132 -19.30 -17.61 9.91
CA CYS A 132 -17.98 -16.99 9.94
C CYS A 132 -16.99 -17.89 10.68
N VAL A 133 -15.74 -17.96 10.19
CA VAL A 133 -14.70 -18.84 10.72
C VAL A 133 -14.30 -18.47 12.15
N SER A 134 -14.28 -17.17 12.50
CA SER A 134 -13.92 -16.68 13.85
C SER A 134 -14.47 -15.28 14.11
N GLY A 135 -14.80 -14.96 15.37
CA GLY A 135 -15.28 -13.64 15.81
C GLY A 135 -14.35 -12.50 15.43
N VAL A 136 -13.04 -12.71 15.59
CA VAL A 136 -12.01 -11.88 14.96
C VAL A 136 -11.19 -12.72 13.99
N ASP A 137 -11.04 -12.26 12.76
CA ASP A 137 -10.30 -12.96 11.69
C ASP A 137 -9.23 -12.05 11.07
N LEU A 138 -7.96 -12.38 11.31
CA LEU A 138 -6.82 -11.62 10.83
C LEU A 138 -6.22 -12.27 9.59
N ARG A 139 -6.16 -11.47 8.52
CA ARG A 139 -5.60 -11.86 7.22
C ARG A 139 -4.50 -10.95 6.72
N ALA A 140 -4.01 -10.05 7.57
CA ALA A 140 -2.98 -9.07 7.24
C ALA A 140 -1.89 -9.01 8.32
N PRO A 141 -0.62 -8.75 7.96
CA PRO A 141 0.52 -8.88 8.86
C PRO A 141 0.69 -7.67 9.79
N ASN A 142 1.53 -7.83 10.82
CA ASN A 142 1.96 -6.79 11.76
C ASN A 142 0.80 -6.11 12.51
N CYS A 143 -0.28 -6.85 12.81
CA CYS A 143 -1.41 -6.32 13.59
C CYS A 143 -1.21 -6.63 15.08
N LYS A 144 -1.85 -5.82 15.94
CA LYS A 144 -1.86 -6.05 17.40
C LYS A 144 -3.28 -6.14 17.93
N LEU A 145 -3.55 -7.10 18.81
CA LEU A 145 -4.79 -7.23 19.56
C LEU A 145 -4.46 -7.04 21.03
N ILE A 146 -4.80 -5.88 21.58
CA ILE A 146 -4.42 -5.46 22.92
C ILE A 146 -5.68 -5.43 23.78
N ASN A 147 -5.74 -6.26 24.81
CA ASN A 147 -6.78 -6.23 25.83
C ASN A 147 -8.22 -6.39 25.27
N LEU A 148 -8.38 -7.03 24.10
CA LEU A 148 -9.71 -7.34 23.56
C LEU A 148 -10.41 -8.41 24.40
N VAL A 149 -11.74 -8.37 24.40
CA VAL A 149 -12.59 -9.41 24.97
C VAL A 149 -13.39 -10.04 23.84
N ILE A 150 -13.05 -11.27 23.45
CA ILE A 150 -13.63 -11.99 22.31
C ILE A 150 -14.43 -13.18 22.84
N HIS A 151 -15.75 -13.10 22.78
CA HIS A 151 -16.58 -14.14 23.35
C HIS A 151 -17.92 -14.29 22.65
N ASP A 152 -18.59 -15.39 22.97
CA ASP A 152 -19.92 -15.67 22.46
C ASP A 152 -20.00 -15.59 20.92
N ASN A 153 -19.00 -16.11 20.22
CA ASN A 153 -19.01 -16.25 18.76
C ASN A 153 -19.40 -17.69 18.39
N ILE A 154 -20.25 -17.87 17.37
CA ILE A 154 -20.66 -19.22 16.93
C ILE A 154 -19.49 -20.02 16.32
N GLY A 155 -18.54 -19.32 15.69
CA GLY A 155 -17.33 -19.91 15.13
C GLY A 155 -16.22 -20.04 16.17
N GLY A 156 -14.97 -19.81 15.78
CA GLY A 156 -13.87 -19.61 16.73
C GLY A 156 -13.87 -18.21 17.37
N GLY A 157 -13.02 -18.00 18.36
CA GLY A 157 -12.74 -16.66 18.93
C GLY A 157 -11.87 -15.85 17.99
N LEU A 158 -10.58 -16.19 17.92
CA LEU A 158 -9.59 -15.52 17.09
C LEU A 158 -9.00 -16.45 16.01
N GLY A 159 -9.16 -16.08 14.75
CA GLY A 159 -8.51 -16.69 13.60
C GLY A 159 -7.30 -15.88 13.14
N MET A 160 -6.14 -16.51 12.99
CA MET A 160 -4.93 -15.89 12.46
C MET A 160 -4.37 -16.72 11.30
N ASN A 161 -4.69 -16.35 10.07
CA ASN A 161 -4.21 -17.07 8.90
C ASN A 161 -2.70 -16.91 8.68
N THR A 162 -2.11 -17.70 7.78
CA THR A 162 -0.66 -17.62 7.47
C THR A 162 -0.19 -16.22 7.04
N ALA A 163 -1.04 -15.42 6.37
CA ALA A 163 -0.69 -14.06 5.94
C ALA A 163 -0.64 -13.04 7.09
N ALA A 164 -1.25 -13.34 8.24
CA ALA A 164 -1.21 -12.52 9.45
C ALA A 164 0.10 -12.71 10.26
N GLY A 165 1.24 -12.74 9.57
CA GLY A 165 2.56 -12.85 10.21
C GLY A 165 2.87 -11.65 11.12
N ASN A 166 3.71 -11.84 12.13
CA ASN A 166 4.10 -10.79 13.10
C ASN A 166 2.93 -10.20 13.90
N THR A 167 1.88 -11.01 14.10
CA THR A 167 0.74 -10.59 14.94
C THR A 167 1.10 -10.72 16.42
N GLU A 168 0.74 -9.70 17.20
CA GLU A 168 0.87 -9.69 18.66
C GLU A 168 -0.51 -9.68 19.31
N VAL A 169 -0.84 -10.76 20.05
CA VAL A 169 -2.03 -10.85 20.89
C VAL A 169 -1.58 -10.69 22.33
N TYR A 170 -2.02 -9.62 22.99
CA TYR A 170 -1.56 -9.27 24.33
C TYR A 170 -2.72 -8.93 25.26
N GLY A 171 -2.78 -9.54 26.45
CA GLY A 171 -3.76 -9.13 27.47
C GLY A 171 -5.21 -9.51 27.16
N MET A 172 -5.45 -10.33 26.14
CA MET A 172 -6.77 -10.67 25.59
C MET A 172 -7.53 -11.65 26.49
N LEU A 173 -8.86 -11.54 26.53
CA LEU A 173 -9.76 -12.56 27.07
C LEU A 173 -10.50 -13.23 25.91
N SER A 174 -10.48 -14.56 25.83
CA SER A 174 -11.21 -15.32 24.81
C SER A 174 -11.98 -16.50 25.40
N TYR A 175 -13.32 -16.46 25.35
CA TYR A 175 -14.17 -17.44 26.02
C TYR A 175 -15.54 -17.66 25.37
N TYR A 176 -16.21 -18.78 25.65
CA TYR A 176 -17.55 -19.11 25.14
C TYR A 176 -17.69 -19.07 23.61
N ASN A 177 -16.59 -19.26 22.89
CA ASN A 177 -16.62 -19.36 21.43
C ASN A 177 -16.91 -20.80 21.03
N GLY A 178 -17.76 -20.98 20.02
CA GLY A 178 -18.11 -22.26 19.45
C GLY A 178 -19.45 -22.86 19.91
N TRP A 179 -19.61 -24.16 19.63
CA TRP A 179 -20.83 -24.94 19.85
C TRP A 179 -20.53 -26.44 20.03
N GLN A 180 -21.50 -27.19 20.57
CA GLN A 180 -21.45 -28.64 20.73
C GLN A 180 -22.03 -29.36 19.50
N GLY A 181 -21.22 -30.15 18.79
CA GLY A 181 -21.67 -31.00 17.69
C GLY A 181 -22.06 -32.42 18.09
N ALA A 182 -22.47 -33.22 17.12
CA ALA A 182 -22.78 -34.63 17.37
C ALA A 182 -21.52 -35.48 17.63
N ASP A 183 -20.35 -35.00 17.17
CA ASP A 183 -19.04 -35.63 17.33
C ASP A 183 -18.22 -35.04 18.48
N ARG A 184 -18.11 -33.70 18.54
CA ARG A 184 -17.27 -32.99 19.52
C ARG A 184 -17.65 -31.53 19.68
N GLY A 185 -16.96 -30.83 20.58
CA GLY A 185 -16.94 -29.37 20.58
C GLY A 185 -16.29 -28.79 19.31
N HIS A 186 -16.84 -27.69 18.82
CA HIS A 186 -16.34 -26.93 17.68
C HIS A 186 -16.15 -25.47 18.06
N GLY A 187 -15.21 -24.78 17.44
CA GLY A 187 -14.87 -23.39 17.74
C GLY A 187 -13.74 -23.26 18.76
N HIS A 188 -12.53 -23.01 18.27
CA HIS A 188 -11.35 -22.78 19.11
C HIS A 188 -11.36 -21.38 19.72
N GLY A 189 -10.73 -21.21 20.88
CA GLY A 189 -10.43 -19.87 21.40
C GLY A 189 -9.52 -19.11 20.44
N ILE A 190 -8.43 -19.76 20.03
CA ILE A 190 -7.48 -19.24 19.03
C ILE A 190 -7.17 -20.35 18.00
N TYR A 191 -7.34 -20.05 16.73
CA TYR A 191 -6.86 -20.88 15.63
C TYR A 191 -5.82 -20.12 14.82
N ALA A 192 -4.57 -20.57 14.87
CA ALA A 192 -3.46 -19.84 14.29
C ALA A 192 -2.60 -20.68 13.35
N GLN A 193 -2.29 -20.11 12.20
CA GLN A 193 -1.39 -20.66 11.20
C GLN A 193 -0.16 -19.77 11.04
N ASN A 194 1.05 -20.32 11.02
CA ASN A 194 2.25 -19.51 10.83
C ASN A 194 3.37 -20.28 10.13
N VAL A 195 4.24 -19.53 9.46
CA VAL A 195 5.45 -20.03 8.78
C VAL A 195 6.59 -19.03 8.98
N ALA A 196 7.83 -19.52 9.03
CA ALA A 196 9.01 -18.67 9.09
C ALA A 196 9.13 -17.78 7.83
N PRO A 197 9.76 -16.59 7.93
CA PRO A 197 10.44 -16.04 9.11
C PRO A 197 9.52 -15.28 10.08
N ALA A 198 8.22 -15.17 9.79
CA ALA A 198 7.29 -14.44 10.65
C ALA A 198 7.13 -15.12 12.01
N VAL A 199 6.87 -14.34 13.06
CA VAL A 199 6.61 -14.85 14.41
C VAL A 199 5.20 -14.44 14.85
N LYS A 200 4.46 -15.30 15.56
CA LYS A 200 3.18 -14.89 16.19
C LYS A 200 3.26 -15.00 17.69
N TYR A 201 2.76 -13.97 18.37
CA TYR A 201 2.85 -13.83 19.82
C TYR A 201 1.45 -13.93 20.45
N VAL A 202 1.32 -14.77 21.47
CA VAL A 202 0.16 -14.83 22.37
C VAL A 202 0.69 -14.67 23.79
N GLU A 203 0.56 -13.46 24.31
CA GLU A 203 1.22 -13.03 25.53
C GLU A 203 0.22 -12.51 26.55
N ASN A 204 0.45 -12.83 27.83
CA ASN A 204 -0.36 -12.33 28.94
C ASN A 204 -1.88 -12.42 28.69
N SER A 205 -2.35 -13.48 28.04
CA SER A 205 -3.75 -13.63 27.63
C SER A 205 -4.45 -14.74 28.41
N LEU A 206 -5.76 -14.61 28.60
CA LEU A 206 -6.62 -15.56 29.31
C LEU A 206 -7.59 -16.20 28.32
N VAL A 207 -7.40 -17.49 28.04
CA VAL A 207 -8.20 -18.23 27.06
C VAL A 207 -8.89 -19.38 27.75
N PHE A 208 -10.21 -19.36 27.85
CA PHE A 208 -10.92 -20.28 28.73
C PHE A 208 -12.33 -20.59 28.28
N ASN A 209 -12.86 -21.75 28.71
CA ASN A 209 -14.24 -22.16 28.44
C ASN A 209 -14.68 -21.98 26.96
N ASN A 210 -13.80 -22.24 26.00
CA ASN A 210 -14.23 -22.37 24.61
C ASN A 210 -14.78 -23.78 24.38
N TYR A 211 -15.67 -23.96 23.40
CA TYR A 211 -16.29 -25.27 23.13
C TYR A 211 -15.30 -26.29 22.62
N ALA A 212 -14.30 -25.85 21.85
CA ALA A 212 -13.17 -26.68 21.44
C ALA A 212 -11.88 -26.27 22.12
N LEU A 213 -10.74 -26.54 21.46
CA LEU A 213 -9.43 -26.21 22.00
C LEU A 213 -9.29 -24.75 22.41
N GLY A 214 -8.50 -24.47 23.45
CA GLY A 214 -8.15 -23.11 23.83
C GLY A 214 -7.33 -22.45 22.73
N MET A 215 -6.24 -23.08 22.32
CA MET A 215 -5.48 -22.67 21.14
C MET A 215 -5.01 -23.87 20.31
N GLN A 216 -5.15 -23.75 18.99
CA GLN A 216 -4.50 -24.63 18.02
C GLN A 216 -3.53 -23.82 17.15
N ALA A 217 -2.24 -24.14 17.24
CA ALA A 217 -1.18 -23.63 16.38
C ALA A 217 -0.77 -24.68 15.35
N THR A 218 -0.97 -24.39 14.06
CA THR A 218 -0.81 -25.34 12.96
C THR A 218 -0.20 -24.68 11.70
N GLY A 219 -0.06 -25.43 10.60
CA GLY A 219 0.32 -24.94 9.26
C GLY A 219 -0.87 -25.00 8.29
N SER A 220 -0.86 -24.20 7.20
CA SER A 220 -2.02 -24.07 6.29
C SER A 220 -2.08 -25.08 5.14
N ALA A 221 -0.94 -25.55 4.63
CA ALA A 221 -0.80 -26.65 3.67
C ALA A 221 0.71 -26.86 3.38
N SER A 222 1.27 -28.00 3.80
CA SER A 222 2.65 -28.46 3.52
C SER A 222 3.82 -27.60 4.03
N PRO A 223 4.58 -28.02 5.06
CA PRO A 223 4.12 -28.49 6.37
C PRO A 223 5.08 -28.03 7.49
N ILE A 224 4.95 -26.79 7.99
CA ILE A 224 5.63 -26.37 9.24
C ILE A 224 4.70 -25.43 10.00
N ALA A 225 4.36 -25.79 11.24
CA ALA A 225 3.89 -24.81 12.22
C ALA A 225 5.15 -24.17 12.81
N ASP A 226 5.53 -22.97 12.35
CA ASP A 226 6.81 -22.36 12.70
C ASP A 226 6.63 -21.10 13.56
N ASN A 227 7.60 -20.80 14.43
CA ASN A 227 7.76 -19.52 15.09
C ASN A 227 6.51 -18.99 15.84
N PHE A 228 5.96 -19.80 16.74
CA PHE A 228 4.95 -19.35 17.69
C PHE A 228 5.58 -19.03 19.04
N THR A 229 5.22 -17.91 19.65
CA THR A 229 5.59 -17.56 21.03
C THR A 229 4.34 -17.42 21.88
N ILE A 230 4.18 -18.31 22.85
CA ILE A 230 3.09 -18.31 23.83
C ILE A 230 3.72 -18.09 25.20
N GLU A 231 3.56 -16.90 25.76
CA GLU A 231 4.29 -16.51 26.97
C GLU A 231 3.39 -15.86 28.03
N GLY A 232 3.54 -16.29 29.28
CA GLY A 232 2.86 -15.69 30.41
C GLY A 232 1.34 -15.65 30.22
N SER A 233 0.73 -16.61 29.54
CA SER A 233 -0.72 -16.73 29.34
C SER A 233 -1.33 -17.79 30.27
N ALA A 234 -2.66 -17.89 30.30
CA ALA A 234 -3.37 -18.97 30.96
C ALA A 234 -4.42 -19.58 30.02
N PHE A 235 -4.41 -20.91 29.94
CA PHE A 235 -5.41 -21.68 29.20
C PHE A 235 -6.09 -22.63 30.17
N PHE A 236 -7.41 -22.46 30.36
CA PHE A 236 -8.12 -23.25 31.35
C PHE A 236 -9.55 -23.59 30.97
N LEU A 237 -9.97 -24.82 31.30
CA LEU A 237 -11.34 -25.30 31.07
C LEU A 237 -11.83 -25.17 29.60
N ASN A 238 -10.93 -25.14 28.63
CA ASN A 238 -11.32 -25.19 27.22
C ASN A 238 -11.72 -26.61 26.85
N GLY A 239 -12.67 -26.77 25.93
CA GLY A 239 -13.32 -28.05 25.68
C GLY A 239 -14.32 -28.44 26.77
N ALA A 240 -14.31 -27.79 27.94
CA ALA A 240 -15.09 -28.25 29.08
C ALA A 240 -16.61 -28.01 28.95
N LEU A 241 -17.01 -27.16 28.00
CA LEU A 241 -18.42 -26.93 27.66
C LEU A 241 -19.00 -28.03 26.77
N ALA A 242 -18.12 -28.84 26.16
CA ALA A 242 -18.51 -29.91 25.26
C ALA A 242 -18.58 -31.26 25.98
N ASN A 243 -19.35 -32.19 25.41
CA ASN A 243 -19.48 -33.56 25.91
C ASN A 243 -18.24 -34.42 25.62
N SER A 244 -17.28 -33.91 24.85
CA SER A 244 -16.00 -34.56 24.60
C SER A 244 -14.86 -33.61 24.93
N HIS A 245 -13.86 -34.17 25.62
CA HIS A 245 -12.69 -33.43 26.05
C HIS A 245 -11.85 -32.94 24.86
N GLN A 246 -11.41 -31.68 24.91
CA GLN A 246 -10.44 -31.10 23.97
C GLN A 246 -9.37 -30.31 24.70
N GLN A 247 -8.19 -30.16 24.09
CA GLN A 247 -7.00 -29.64 24.77
C GLN A 247 -7.05 -28.13 25.01
N ASN A 248 -6.47 -27.69 26.12
CA ASN A 248 -6.25 -26.27 26.39
C ASN A 248 -5.26 -25.63 25.39
N LEU A 249 -4.16 -26.32 25.06
CA LEU A 249 -3.17 -25.82 24.12
C LEU A 249 -2.58 -26.96 23.27
N LEU A 250 -2.70 -26.84 21.95
CA LEU A 250 -2.14 -27.77 20.97
C LEU A 250 -1.26 -27.00 19.99
N ILE A 251 0.00 -27.41 19.91
CA ILE A 251 0.99 -26.86 18.99
C ILE A 251 1.53 -28.00 18.14
N GLY A 252 1.25 -27.97 16.85
CA GLY A 252 1.74 -28.95 15.91
C GLY A 252 0.80 -29.17 14.74
N PRO A 253 1.33 -29.44 13.54
CA PRO A 253 0.50 -29.74 12.39
C PRO A 253 0.06 -31.22 12.38
N TYR A 254 -0.97 -31.52 11.59
CA TYR A 254 -1.37 -32.91 11.25
C TYR A 254 -0.29 -33.64 10.43
N GLN A 255 0.51 -32.92 9.65
CA GLN A 255 1.58 -33.45 8.81
C GLN A 255 2.80 -32.52 8.87
N GLY A 256 4.01 -33.11 8.94
CA GLY A 256 5.30 -32.42 9.11
C GLY A 256 5.59 -32.00 10.56
N GLN A 257 6.76 -31.41 10.78
CA GLN A 257 7.24 -31.11 12.14
C GLN A 257 6.97 -29.64 12.48
N ALA A 258 6.46 -29.35 13.68
CA ALA A 258 6.46 -27.98 14.19
C ALA A 258 7.91 -27.50 14.40
N GLN A 259 8.23 -26.24 14.13
CA GLN A 259 9.58 -25.70 14.25
C GLN A 259 9.58 -24.48 15.16
N ASN A 260 10.59 -24.40 16.03
CA ASN A 260 10.85 -23.25 16.90
C ASN A 260 9.66 -22.75 17.77
N PRO A 261 8.74 -23.60 18.28
CA PRO A 261 7.70 -23.09 19.17
C PRO A 261 8.31 -22.71 20.52
N VAL A 262 7.91 -21.56 21.05
CA VAL A 262 8.28 -21.05 22.37
C VAL A 262 7.04 -21.03 23.25
N VAL A 263 7.07 -21.78 24.34
CA VAL A 263 6.00 -21.89 25.34
C VAL A 263 6.62 -21.59 26.70
N ARG A 264 6.40 -20.39 27.24
CA ARG A 264 7.03 -19.97 28.49
C ARG A 264 6.05 -19.46 29.53
N THR A 265 6.32 -19.80 30.79
CA THR A 265 5.66 -19.21 31.96
C THR A 265 4.13 -19.28 31.94
N ASN A 266 3.52 -20.22 31.21
CA ASN A 266 2.07 -20.35 31.07
C ASN A 266 1.45 -21.19 32.20
N PHE A 267 0.17 -20.96 32.50
CA PHE A 267 -0.62 -21.76 33.45
C PHE A 267 -1.68 -22.56 32.69
N ILE A 268 -1.71 -23.88 32.87
CA ILE A 268 -2.67 -24.78 32.22
C ILE A 268 -3.49 -25.54 33.27
N TYR A 269 -4.80 -25.34 33.28
CA TYR A 269 -5.70 -25.87 34.31
C TYR A 269 -6.94 -26.54 33.73
N ASP A 270 -7.27 -27.74 34.20
CA ASP A 270 -8.50 -28.42 33.83
C ASP A 270 -9.05 -29.32 34.95
N THR A 271 -10.36 -29.59 34.91
CA THR A 271 -11.06 -30.49 35.81
C THR A 271 -11.47 -31.82 35.15
N GLN A 272 -11.33 -31.97 33.83
CA GLN A 272 -11.83 -33.14 33.10
C GLN A 272 -10.92 -34.40 33.11
N GLY A 273 -9.76 -34.33 33.75
CA GLY A 273 -9.11 -35.45 34.45
C GLY A 273 -8.68 -36.73 33.70
N THR A 274 -8.78 -36.84 32.37
CA THR A 274 -8.51 -38.13 31.69
C THR A 274 -7.69 -38.06 30.40
N SER A 275 -7.42 -36.88 29.85
CA SER A 275 -6.60 -36.75 28.64
C SER A 275 -5.54 -35.64 28.77
N SER A 276 -4.67 -35.49 27.77
CA SER A 276 -3.58 -34.50 27.82
C SER A 276 -4.10 -33.12 27.40
N ASP A 277 -4.00 -32.11 28.26
CA ASP A 277 -4.49 -30.75 27.98
C ASP A 277 -3.49 -29.85 27.28
N PHE A 278 -2.22 -30.22 27.36
CA PHE A 278 -1.15 -29.61 26.59
C PHE A 278 -0.59 -30.64 25.63
N PHE A 279 -0.47 -30.26 24.36
CA PHE A 279 0.09 -31.11 23.34
C PHE A 279 1.11 -30.38 22.47
N LEU A 280 2.36 -30.84 22.49
CA LEU A 280 3.45 -30.33 21.65
C LEU A 280 3.91 -31.38 20.64
N GLY A 281 3.77 -31.06 19.36
CA GLY A 281 4.16 -31.88 18.22
C GLY A 281 3.01 -32.58 17.49
N TYR A 282 1.77 -32.51 18.00
CA TYR A 282 0.60 -33.23 17.45
C TYR A 282 0.96 -34.60 16.82
N ASP A 283 0.63 -34.88 15.55
CA ASP A 283 0.96 -36.14 14.86
C ASP A 283 2.36 -36.14 14.21
N GLY A 284 2.86 -34.97 13.78
CA GLY A 284 4.07 -34.88 12.97
C GLY A 284 5.36 -34.52 13.73
N GLY A 285 5.28 -34.35 15.04
CA GLY A 285 6.39 -34.01 15.93
C GLY A 285 6.71 -32.52 16.01
N SER A 286 7.75 -32.19 16.77
CA SER A 286 8.22 -30.81 16.95
C SER A 286 9.76 -30.75 16.98
N ALA A 287 10.36 -29.63 16.60
CA ALA A 287 11.80 -29.43 16.60
C ALA A 287 12.18 -28.04 17.11
N ASN A 288 13.32 -27.97 17.81
CA ASN A 288 13.89 -26.73 18.36
C ASN A 288 12.91 -25.98 19.30
N ALA A 289 12.00 -26.72 19.94
CA ALA A 289 11.02 -26.16 20.84
C ALA A 289 11.67 -25.65 22.14
N ILE A 290 11.16 -24.54 22.68
CA ILE A 290 11.53 -24.04 23.99
C ILE A 290 10.28 -24.07 24.87
N CYS A 291 10.26 -24.96 25.86
CA CYS A 291 9.18 -25.08 26.82
C CYS A 291 9.74 -24.84 28.23
N GLN A 292 9.50 -23.66 28.82
CA GLN A 292 10.16 -23.26 30.06
C GLN A 292 9.26 -22.57 31.09
N GLY A 293 9.43 -22.87 32.37
CA GLY A 293 8.76 -22.15 33.45
C GLY A 293 7.24 -22.31 33.51
N ASN A 294 6.66 -23.24 32.75
CA ASN A 294 5.21 -23.44 32.69
C ASN A 294 4.71 -24.27 33.87
N TYR A 295 3.45 -24.07 34.23
CA TYR A 295 2.77 -24.80 35.28
C TYR A 295 1.63 -25.63 34.68
N PHE A 296 1.84 -26.95 34.59
CA PHE A 296 0.90 -27.91 34.03
C PHE A 296 0.25 -28.73 35.14
N GLN A 297 -1.02 -28.44 35.41
CA GLN A 297 -1.77 -29.18 36.44
C GLN A 297 -2.25 -30.55 35.96
N THR A 298 -2.45 -30.72 34.66
CA THR A 298 -2.99 -31.94 34.04
C THR A 298 -1.95 -32.63 33.16
N SER A 299 -2.34 -33.76 32.56
CA SER A 299 -1.45 -34.57 31.73
C SER A 299 -0.99 -33.77 30.53
N THR A 300 0.27 -34.00 30.13
CA THR A 300 0.91 -33.31 29.01
C THR A 300 1.45 -34.34 28.03
N MET A 301 1.40 -34.03 26.74
CA MET A 301 1.90 -34.90 25.70
C MET A 301 2.94 -34.18 24.85
N PHE A 302 4.04 -34.89 24.60
CA PHE A 302 5.16 -34.44 23.80
C PHE A 302 5.43 -35.49 22.74
N ASN A 303 5.12 -35.20 21.48
CA ASN A 303 5.34 -36.15 20.39
C ASN A 303 6.60 -35.79 19.58
N ALA A 304 7.47 -36.78 19.36
CA ALA A 304 8.65 -36.74 18.48
C ALA A 304 9.41 -35.39 18.47
N ASN A 305 9.87 -34.95 19.65
CA ASN A 305 10.53 -33.65 19.83
C ASN A 305 12.05 -33.72 19.61
N ALA A 306 12.58 -33.14 18.52
CA ALA A 306 14.02 -33.02 18.26
C ALA A 306 14.58 -31.70 18.83
N ASN A 307 15.76 -31.72 19.46
CA ASN A 307 16.45 -30.52 19.97
C ASN A 307 15.60 -29.60 20.88
N MET A 308 14.70 -30.18 21.69
CA MET A 308 13.85 -29.40 22.60
C MET A 308 14.62 -28.93 23.84
N THR A 309 14.41 -27.67 24.22
CA THR A 309 14.80 -27.13 25.52
C THR A 309 13.60 -27.19 26.47
N LEU A 310 13.65 -28.06 27.47
CA LEU A 310 12.60 -28.24 28.48
C LEU A 310 13.18 -28.03 29.89
N ALA A 311 12.88 -26.89 30.52
CA ALA A 311 13.46 -26.55 31.84
C ALA A 311 12.57 -25.62 32.68
N GLY A 312 12.62 -25.77 34.01
CA GLY A 312 11.91 -24.95 34.98
C GLY A 312 10.39 -25.15 35.00
N ASN A 313 9.87 -26.16 34.30
CA ASN A 313 8.42 -26.44 34.29
C ASN A 313 8.02 -27.26 35.52
N THR A 314 6.77 -27.11 35.94
CA THR A 314 6.13 -27.91 36.99
C THR A 314 5.03 -28.77 36.38
N PHE A 315 5.13 -30.09 36.52
CA PHE A 315 4.18 -31.09 36.04
C PHE A 315 3.54 -31.81 37.23
N LEU A 316 2.21 -31.74 37.36
CA LEU A 316 1.46 -32.41 38.45
C LEU A 316 0.83 -33.73 38.04
N SER A 317 0.90 -34.07 36.75
CA SER A 317 0.30 -35.27 36.17
C SER A 317 1.28 -35.91 35.16
N ALA A 318 0.82 -36.96 34.48
CA ALA A 318 1.61 -37.72 33.53
C ALA A 318 2.19 -36.84 32.41
N THR A 319 3.47 -37.06 32.12
CA THR A 319 4.18 -36.50 30.97
C THR A 319 4.39 -37.60 29.93
N ILE A 320 3.60 -37.60 28.87
CA ILE A 320 3.56 -38.64 27.85
C ILE A 320 4.52 -38.32 26.71
N GLY A 321 5.25 -39.31 26.21
CA GLY A 321 6.19 -39.16 25.08
C GLY A 321 7.51 -38.48 25.45
N LEU A 322 7.83 -38.42 26.76
CA LEU A 322 9.07 -37.87 27.30
C LEU A 322 9.71 -38.85 28.28
N THR A 323 11.05 -38.85 28.30
CA THR A 323 11.84 -39.51 29.35
C THR A 323 12.27 -38.45 30.36
N GLN A 324 11.72 -38.49 31.57
CA GLN A 324 11.96 -37.44 32.60
C GLN A 324 13.44 -37.28 32.97
N SER A 325 14.21 -38.38 33.00
CA SER A 325 15.66 -38.33 33.29
C SER A 325 16.47 -37.59 32.22
N SER A 326 15.95 -37.49 30.99
CA SER A 326 16.58 -36.68 29.92
C SER A 326 16.37 -35.17 30.13
N TYR A 327 15.45 -34.77 31.02
CA TYR A 327 15.11 -33.38 31.29
C TYR A 327 15.01 -33.11 32.81
N PRO A 328 16.12 -33.31 33.55
CA PRO A 328 16.11 -33.30 35.02
C PRO A 328 15.82 -31.91 35.63
N ASN A 329 15.97 -30.84 34.85
CA ASN A 329 15.77 -29.46 35.30
C ASN A 329 14.29 -29.06 35.33
N ASN A 330 13.37 -29.98 35.67
CA ASN A 330 11.93 -29.72 35.81
C ASN A 330 11.42 -30.35 37.11
N SER A 331 10.29 -29.85 37.62
CA SER A 331 9.62 -30.39 38.79
C SER A 331 8.50 -31.35 38.38
N TYR A 332 8.74 -32.66 38.52
CA TYR A 332 7.75 -33.72 38.30
C TYR A 332 7.15 -34.14 39.64
N LEU A 333 5.92 -33.71 39.91
CA LEU A 333 5.26 -33.95 41.20
C LEU A 333 4.36 -35.19 41.12
N THR A 334 4.40 -36.01 42.17
CA THR A 334 3.55 -37.20 42.33
C THR A 334 2.35 -36.94 43.25
N THR A 335 2.32 -35.80 43.92
CA THR A 335 1.25 -35.37 44.81
C THR A 335 0.92 -33.91 44.55
N THR A 336 -0.30 -33.50 44.91
CA THR A 336 -0.71 -32.11 44.80
C THR A 336 0.13 -31.25 45.75
N PRO A 337 0.63 -30.08 45.31
CA PRO A 337 1.35 -29.15 46.18
C PRO A 337 0.53 -28.73 47.41
N THR A 338 1.22 -28.24 48.44
CA THR A 338 0.59 -27.76 49.67
C THR A 338 0.62 -26.23 49.82
N LYS A 339 1.21 -25.52 48.86
CA LYS A 339 1.36 -24.06 48.87
C LYS A 339 0.82 -23.44 47.62
N ASN A 340 0.14 -22.31 47.78
CA ASN A 340 -0.44 -21.59 46.66
C ASN A 340 0.64 -21.09 45.67
N VAL A 341 0.30 -21.08 44.39
CA VAL A 341 1.16 -20.52 43.33
C VAL A 341 0.45 -19.31 42.75
N ILE A 342 1.10 -18.16 42.84
CA ILE A 342 0.53 -16.86 42.46
C ILE A 342 1.41 -16.25 41.37
N ALA A 343 0.78 -15.77 40.30
CA ALA A 343 1.45 -14.97 39.28
C ALA A 343 0.68 -13.65 39.07
N VAL A 344 1.37 -12.54 39.24
CA VAL A 344 0.88 -11.20 38.89
C VAL A 344 1.64 -10.73 37.67
N ARG A 345 0.91 -10.44 36.59
CA ARG A 345 1.48 -10.10 35.28
C ARG A 345 1.07 -8.69 34.88
N PRO A 346 1.89 -7.67 35.21
CA PRO A 346 1.66 -6.30 34.78
C PRO A 346 1.43 -6.22 33.27
N ASN A 347 0.48 -5.41 32.85
CA ASN A 347 0.17 -5.20 31.44
C ASN A 347 1.17 -4.19 30.84
N LYS A 348 1.89 -4.62 29.81
CA LYS A 348 2.86 -3.78 29.07
C LYS A 348 2.24 -2.55 28.41
N TYR A 349 0.97 -2.61 28.02
CA TYR A 349 0.29 -1.57 27.25
C TYR A 349 -0.58 -0.63 28.10
N GLU A 350 -1.02 -1.08 29.27
CA GLU A 350 -1.86 -0.32 30.20
C GLU A 350 -1.28 -0.36 31.61
N PRO A 351 -0.46 0.63 32.01
CA PRO A 351 0.04 0.76 33.37
C PRO A 351 -1.10 0.71 34.40
N GLY A 352 -0.87 -0.02 35.49
CA GLY A 352 -1.90 -0.27 36.52
C GLY A 352 -2.85 -1.43 36.22
N ARG A 353 -2.89 -1.96 34.98
CA ARG A 353 -3.58 -3.22 34.66
C ARG A 353 -2.67 -4.42 34.90
N ALA A 354 -3.22 -5.51 35.43
CA ALA A 354 -2.51 -6.79 35.50
C ALA A 354 -3.46 -7.98 35.42
N ASN A 355 -2.97 -9.10 34.89
CA ASN A 355 -3.63 -10.38 35.11
C ASN A 355 -3.06 -11.03 36.38
N ILE A 356 -3.95 -11.56 37.21
CA ILE A 356 -3.59 -12.27 38.44
C ILE A 356 -4.06 -13.72 38.29
N LEU A 357 -3.16 -14.67 38.48
CA LEU A 357 -3.42 -16.10 38.42
C LEU A 357 -3.05 -16.76 39.75
N VAL A 358 -3.92 -17.64 40.22
CA VAL A 358 -3.76 -18.32 41.50
C VAL A 358 -4.11 -19.80 41.35
N TYR A 359 -3.14 -20.69 41.57
CA TYR A 359 -3.44 -22.05 41.99
C TYR A 359 -3.55 -22.07 43.51
N ASN A 360 -4.74 -22.37 44.03
CA ASN A 360 -5.06 -22.34 45.44
C ASN A 360 -5.03 -23.76 46.03
N TRP A 361 -3.82 -24.25 46.23
CA TRP A 361 -3.58 -25.58 46.78
C TRP A 361 -3.89 -25.68 48.27
N GLU A 362 -3.77 -24.58 49.01
CA GLU A 362 -4.12 -24.47 50.43
C GLU A 362 -5.64 -24.43 50.68
N LYS A 363 -6.45 -24.40 49.61
CA LYS A 363 -7.92 -24.34 49.65
C LYS A 363 -8.45 -23.16 50.48
N LEU A 364 -7.74 -22.03 50.44
CA LEU A 364 -8.13 -20.84 51.19
C LEU A 364 -9.37 -20.19 50.56
N ASN A 365 -10.20 -19.57 51.39
CA ASN A 365 -11.37 -18.81 50.95
C ASN A 365 -10.96 -17.57 50.12
N SER A 366 -9.81 -16.99 50.46
CA SER A 366 -9.18 -15.87 49.76
C SER A 366 -7.66 -15.99 49.88
N VAL A 367 -6.96 -15.44 48.90
CA VAL A 367 -5.50 -15.50 48.79
C VAL A 367 -4.94 -14.08 48.77
N ALA A 368 -3.90 -13.84 49.57
CA ALA A 368 -3.17 -12.57 49.57
C ALA A 368 -2.30 -12.47 48.30
N VAL A 369 -2.49 -11.42 47.52
CA VAL A 369 -1.76 -11.17 46.27
C VAL A 369 -1.00 -9.84 46.38
N ASP A 370 0.31 -9.89 46.20
CA ASP A 370 1.13 -8.69 46.12
C ASP A 370 1.02 -8.04 44.73
N VAL A 371 0.51 -6.80 44.71
CA VAL A 371 0.36 -5.99 43.49
C VAL A 371 1.19 -4.71 43.53
N SER A 372 2.16 -4.62 44.44
CA SER A 372 3.01 -3.43 44.63
C SER A 372 3.77 -3.01 43.37
N GLN A 373 4.07 -3.96 42.49
CA GLN A 373 4.70 -3.72 41.18
C GLN A 373 3.73 -3.22 40.10
N VAL A 374 2.41 -3.23 40.38
CA VAL A 374 1.36 -2.82 39.44
C VAL A 374 0.73 -1.50 39.86
N LEU A 375 0.43 -1.33 41.15
CA LEU A 375 -0.29 -0.18 41.67
C LEU A 375 0.56 0.65 42.64
N PRO A 376 0.70 1.96 42.40
CA PRO A 376 1.16 2.89 43.43
C PRO A 376 0.18 2.98 44.59
N VAL A 377 0.69 3.19 45.82
CA VAL A 377 -0.14 3.48 47.00
C VAL A 377 -1.03 4.70 46.73
N GLY A 378 -2.29 4.61 47.12
CA GLY A 378 -3.31 5.63 46.85
C GLY A 378 -4.09 5.42 45.55
N THR A 379 -3.74 4.43 44.71
CA THR A 379 -4.46 4.16 43.46
C THR A 379 -5.79 3.47 43.73
N ALA A 380 -6.90 4.03 43.24
CA ALA A 380 -8.19 3.35 43.26
C ALA A 380 -8.21 2.22 42.22
N TYR A 381 -8.70 1.05 42.61
CA TYR A 381 -8.65 -0.16 41.79
C TYR A 381 -9.90 -1.02 41.91
N GLU A 382 -10.08 -1.88 40.91
CA GLU A 382 -11.03 -2.97 40.84
C GLU A 382 -10.33 -4.26 40.39
N VAL A 383 -10.73 -5.38 40.97
CA VAL A 383 -10.35 -6.73 40.56
C VAL A 383 -11.60 -7.42 40.05
N HIS A 384 -11.56 -7.88 38.81
CA HIS A 384 -12.64 -8.60 38.14
C HIS A 384 -12.28 -10.07 37.95
N SER A 385 -13.23 -10.97 38.18
CA SER A 385 -13.09 -12.38 37.78
C SER A 385 -13.01 -12.47 36.26
N ALA A 386 -12.06 -13.20 35.70
CA ALA A 386 -11.98 -13.39 34.24
C ALA A 386 -13.26 -14.05 33.70
N GLN A 387 -13.82 -15.03 34.42
CA GLN A 387 -15.07 -15.70 34.06
C GLN A 387 -16.33 -14.80 34.21
N ASN A 388 -16.19 -13.58 34.73
CA ASN A 388 -17.27 -12.58 34.79
C ASN A 388 -16.71 -11.15 34.67
N PHE A 389 -15.92 -10.90 33.63
CA PHE A 389 -15.11 -9.68 33.49
C PHE A 389 -15.92 -8.38 33.47
N TYR A 390 -17.12 -8.39 32.89
CA TYR A 390 -18.02 -7.24 32.86
C TYR A 390 -19.03 -7.19 34.02
N GLY A 391 -18.92 -8.11 34.98
CA GLY A 391 -19.79 -8.17 36.15
C GLY A 391 -19.32 -7.23 37.27
N THR A 392 -19.89 -7.44 38.46
CA THR A 392 -19.46 -6.74 39.66
C THR A 392 -18.01 -7.10 40.01
N PRO A 393 -17.13 -6.13 40.31
CA PRO A 393 -15.78 -6.40 40.80
C PRO A 393 -15.82 -7.30 42.04
N VAL A 394 -14.95 -8.31 42.08
CA VAL A 394 -14.81 -9.19 43.25
C VAL A 394 -14.07 -8.51 44.40
N VAL A 395 -13.24 -7.51 44.08
CA VAL A 395 -12.58 -6.63 45.06
C VAL A 395 -12.52 -5.23 44.46
N LYS A 396 -12.72 -4.19 45.27
CA LYS A 396 -12.43 -2.80 44.90
C LYS A 396 -11.96 -2.02 46.10
N GLY A 397 -11.15 -0.99 45.88
CA GLY A 397 -10.62 -0.19 46.98
C GLY A 397 -9.59 0.83 46.54
N THR A 398 -8.88 1.37 47.53
CA THR A 398 -7.68 2.19 47.31
C THR A 398 -6.48 1.40 47.79
N TYR A 399 -5.46 1.26 46.94
CA TYR A 399 -4.29 0.45 47.26
C TYR A 399 -3.50 1.10 48.40
N ASN A 400 -3.27 0.36 49.50
CA ASN A 400 -2.62 0.89 50.70
C ASN A 400 -1.15 0.43 50.88
N GLY A 401 -0.58 -0.24 49.88
CA GLY A 401 0.78 -0.78 49.93
C GLY A 401 0.90 -2.20 50.47
N GLY A 402 -0.19 -2.83 50.91
CA GLY A 402 -0.23 -4.24 51.33
C GLY A 402 -0.57 -5.21 50.19
N SER A 403 -0.83 -6.48 50.52
CA SER A 403 -1.42 -7.42 49.57
C SER A 403 -2.94 -7.20 49.44
N ILE A 404 -3.48 -7.49 48.26
CA ILE A 404 -4.93 -7.53 48.02
C ILE A 404 -5.43 -8.96 48.26
N MET A 405 -6.50 -9.12 49.04
CA MET A 405 -7.14 -10.42 49.26
C MET A 405 -8.10 -10.72 48.09
N VAL A 406 -7.72 -11.63 47.20
CA VAL A 406 -8.60 -12.08 46.12
C VAL A 406 -9.41 -13.29 46.60
N PRO A 407 -10.75 -13.31 46.45
CA PRO A 407 -11.55 -14.47 46.84
C PRO A 407 -11.20 -15.67 45.96
N MET A 408 -11.43 -16.89 46.44
CA MET A 408 -11.29 -18.13 45.66
C MET A 408 -12.54 -19.00 45.69
N MET A 409 -13.45 -18.78 46.64
CA MET A 409 -14.74 -19.48 46.71
C MET A 409 -15.90 -18.57 46.29
N GLY A 410 -16.96 -19.16 45.73
CA GLY A 410 -18.15 -18.42 45.32
C GLY A 410 -17.89 -17.43 44.19
N LEU A 411 -16.90 -17.70 43.33
CA LEU A 411 -16.52 -16.81 42.24
C LEU A 411 -17.69 -16.66 41.25
N PRO A 412 -18.03 -15.43 40.85
CA PRO A 412 -19.09 -15.23 39.87
C PRO A 412 -18.62 -15.67 38.49
N VAL A 413 -19.52 -16.31 37.75
CA VAL A 413 -19.34 -16.78 36.37
C VAL A 413 -20.49 -16.23 35.52
N ALA A 414 -20.17 -15.56 34.43
CA ALA A 414 -21.15 -15.07 33.48
C ALA A 414 -21.76 -16.26 32.70
N ALA A 415 -23.05 -16.19 32.41
CA ALA A 415 -23.67 -17.17 31.52
C ALA A 415 -23.30 -16.85 30.06
N PRO A 416 -22.87 -17.84 29.25
CA PRO A 416 -22.83 -17.68 27.81
C PRO A 416 -24.22 -17.32 27.26
N VAL A 417 -24.27 -16.54 26.20
CA VAL A 417 -25.52 -16.21 25.50
C VAL A 417 -26.17 -17.51 25.02
N GLY A 418 -27.39 -17.78 25.49
CA GLY A 418 -28.17 -18.97 25.12
C GLY A 418 -27.81 -20.27 25.86
N ALA A 419 -26.99 -20.22 26.91
CA ALA A 419 -26.70 -21.39 27.74
C ALA A 419 -26.51 -21.02 29.23
N SER A 420 -26.55 -22.01 30.11
CA SER A 420 -26.31 -21.81 31.55
C SER A 420 -24.85 -21.52 31.84
N ALA A 421 -24.57 -20.76 32.90
CA ALA A 421 -23.21 -20.54 33.37
C ALA A 421 -22.52 -21.88 33.68
N PRO A 422 -21.28 -22.11 33.20
CA PRO A 422 -20.50 -23.28 33.57
C PRO A 422 -20.03 -23.20 35.03
N PRO A 423 -19.51 -24.30 35.59
CA PRO A 423 -18.85 -24.26 36.89
C PRO A 423 -17.67 -23.28 36.91
N ALA A 424 -17.46 -22.65 38.07
CA ALA A 424 -16.28 -21.83 38.31
C ALA A 424 -15.01 -22.69 38.34
N ALA A 425 -13.88 -22.12 37.92
CA ALA A 425 -12.57 -22.74 38.10
C ALA A 425 -12.13 -22.82 39.59
N GLY A 426 -12.72 -21.96 40.42
CA GLY A 426 -12.54 -21.99 41.86
C GLY A 426 -13.18 -23.23 42.52
N PRO A 427 -12.68 -23.66 43.68
CA PRO A 427 -11.69 -22.97 44.49
C PRO A 427 -10.24 -23.26 44.14
N ASN A 428 -9.97 -24.16 43.19
CA ASN A 428 -8.62 -24.65 42.93
C ASN A 428 -7.81 -23.69 42.04
N PHE A 429 -8.49 -22.96 41.16
CA PHE A 429 -7.86 -22.03 40.24
C PHE A 429 -8.64 -20.71 40.19
N GLY A 430 -7.92 -19.59 40.18
CA GLY A 430 -8.48 -18.25 40.08
C GLY A 430 -7.73 -17.45 39.02
N ALA A 431 -8.48 -16.79 38.15
CA ALA A 431 -7.95 -15.87 37.14
C ALA A 431 -8.70 -14.55 37.23
N TYR A 432 -7.96 -13.45 37.39
CA TYR A 432 -8.52 -12.12 37.59
C TYR A 432 -7.83 -11.08 36.71
N VAL A 433 -8.54 -9.99 36.46
CA VAL A 433 -8.01 -8.78 35.83
C VAL A 433 -8.09 -7.64 36.84
N LEU A 434 -6.95 -7.07 37.20
CA LEU A 434 -6.82 -5.86 38.01
C LEU A 434 -6.87 -4.64 37.08
N LEU A 435 -7.67 -3.63 37.43
CA LEU A 435 -7.85 -2.37 36.70
C LEU A 435 -7.80 -1.17 37.65
N PRO A 436 -7.18 -0.03 37.26
CA PRO A 436 -7.33 1.23 37.97
C PRO A 436 -8.69 1.89 37.65
N THR A 437 -9.34 2.52 38.64
CA THR A 437 -10.71 3.08 38.49
C THR A 437 -10.80 4.61 38.47
N SER A 438 -9.76 5.33 38.90
CA SER A 438 -9.69 6.77 38.66
C SER A 438 -9.40 7.00 37.18
N SER A 439 -10.17 7.87 36.52
CA SER A 439 -9.86 8.34 35.18
C SER A 439 -8.46 8.91 35.19
N VAL A 440 -7.52 8.14 34.65
CA VAL A 440 -6.17 8.58 34.36
C VAL A 440 -6.33 9.74 33.38
N THR A 441 -6.36 10.98 33.88
CA THR A 441 -5.70 12.07 33.16
C THR A 441 -4.34 11.51 32.80
N ASN A 442 -4.03 11.42 31.50
CA ASN A 442 -2.75 10.93 30.97
C ASN A 442 -1.59 11.81 31.45
N THR A 443 -1.29 11.72 32.74
CA THR A 443 -0.13 12.21 33.47
C THR A 443 0.19 11.06 34.43
N PRO A 444 1.28 10.31 34.19
CA PRO A 444 1.65 9.17 35.02
C PRO A 444 1.74 9.56 36.51
N PRO A 445 1.18 8.79 37.46
CA PRO A 445 1.52 8.95 38.88
C PRO A 445 2.99 8.53 39.10
N PRO A 446 3.70 9.06 40.10
CA PRO A 446 5.12 8.81 40.28
C PRO A 446 5.33 7.33 40.60
N ALA A 447 5.98 6.62 39.68
CA ALA A 447 6.34 5.23 39.90
C ALA A 447 7.32 5.14 41.08
N THR A 448 7.21 4.07 41.87
CA THR A 448 8.25 3.69 42.83
C THR A 448 9.57 3.62 42.08
N ASN A 449 10.63 4.23 42.61
CA ASN A 449 11.91 4.34 41.90
C ASN A 449 12.47 2.94 41.59
N SER A 450 12.60 2.61 40.30
CA SER A 450 13.28 1.38 39.86
C SER A 450 14.73 1.68 39.53
N ALA A 451 15.61 0.67 39.56
CA ALA A 451 16.98 0.89 39.14
C ALA A 451 17.04 1.20 37.63
N PRO A 452 17.94 2.09 37.20
CA PRO A 452 18.08 2.43 35.78
C PRO A 452 18.48 1.20 34.96
N VAL A 453 18.08 1.14 33.70
CA VAL A 453 18.48 0.10 32.74
C VAL A 453 19.62 0.64 31.87
N ILE A 454 20.63 -0.19 31.64
CA ILE A 454 21.76 0.08 30.74
C ILE A 454 21.91 -1.07 29.72
N SER A 455 22.03 -0.72 28.44
CA SER A 455 22.28 -1.70 27.37
C SER A 455 23.66 -2.35 27.49
N SER A 456 23.91 -3.46 26.78
CA SER A 456 25.28 -3.99 26.65
C SER A 456 26.21 -2.98 25.98
N ILE A 457 27.50 -3.06 26.32
CA ILE A 457 28.58 -2.28 25.70
C ILE A 457 29.57 -3.28 25.11
N ALA A 458 29.96 -3.10 23.86
CA ALA A 458 30.89 -4.01 23.19
C ALA A 458 32.34 -3.81 23.65
N ASN A 459 33.09 -4.91 23.73
CA ASN A 459 34.54 -4.87 23.99
C ASN A 459 35.28 -4.04 22.94
N GLN A 460 36.39 -3.41 23.34
CA GLN A 460 37.18 -2.51 22.51
C GLN A 460 38.61 -2.99 22.37
N THR A 461 39.22 -2.68 21.23
CA THR A 461 40.67 -2.78 21.03
C THR A 461 41.19 -1.40 20.63
N LEU A 462 42.15 -0.87 21.39
CA LEU A 462 42.67 0.49 21.26
C LEU A 462 44.19 0.48 21.14
N ASN A 463 44.76 1.57 20.67
CA ASN A 463 46.21 1.79 20.69
C ASN A 463 46.59 2.54 21.97
N ALA A 464 47.80 2.30 22.47
CA ALA A 464 48.34 3.02 23.63
C ALA A 464 48.30 4.54 23.39
N GLY A 465 47.75 5.30 24.34
CA GLY A 465 47.66 6.76 24.26
C GLY A 465 46.59 7.32 23.30
N THR A 466 45.80 6.48 22.62
CA THR A 466 44.75 6.93 21.70
C THR A 466 43.36 6.70 22.29
N ALA A 467 42.54 7.75 22.32
CA ALA A 467 41.14 7.66 22.76
C ALA A 467 40.32 6.77 21.81
N SER A 468 39.37 6.02 22.36
CA SER A 468 38.35 5.36 21.54
C SER A 468 37.49 6.37 20.79
N SER A 469 36.84 5.94 19.71
CA SER A 469 35.62 6.62 19.26
C SER A 469 34.56 6.59 20.37
N ALA A 470 33.55 7.46 20.28
CA ALA A 470 32.46 7.48 21.24
C ALA A 470 31.66 6.17 21.17
N ILE A 471 31.76 5.34 22.22
CA ILE A 471 31.11 4.02 22.28
C ILE A 471 29.68 4.24 22.75
N ALA A 472 28.70 4.01 21.87
CA ALA A 472 27.30 4.24 22.14
C ALA A 472 26.70 3.14 23.03
N PHE A 473 25.86 3.56 23.97
CA PHE A 473 25.00 2.70 24.76
C PHE A 473 23.72 3.46 25.13
N THR A 474 22.68 2.75 25.52
CA THR A 474 21.44 3.37 25.96
C THR A 474 21.24 3.25 27.46
N VAL A 475 20.64 4.29 28.02
CA VAL A 475 20.15 4.32 29.39
C VAL A 475 18.69 4.69 29.38
N SER A 476 17.94 4.07 30.27
CA SER A 476 16.54 4.43 30.51
C SER A 476 16.21 4.15 31.94
N ASP A 477 15.38 5.00 32.52
CA ASP A 477 14.75 4.71 33.79
C ASP A 477 13.27 5.08 33.67
N ALA A 478 12.40 4.35 34.36
CA ALA A 478 10.96 4.56 34.24
C ALA A 478 10.51 5.83 34.99
N GLN A 479 11.31 6.32 35.95
CA GLN A 479 10.96 7.38 36.88
C GLN A 479 11.84 8.61 36.68
N THR A 480 13.12 8.39 36.36
CA THR A 480 14.12 9.43 36.18
C THR A 480 14.34 9.67 34.69
N ALA A 481 14.05 10.90 34.25
CA ALA A 481 14.31 11.30 32.88
C ALA A 481 15.78 10.98 32.53
N ALA A 482 16.01 10.40 31.36
CA ALA A 482 17.35 9.91 30.99
C ALA A 482 18.43 11.02 30.99
N THR A 483 18.04 12.30 30.86
CA THR A 483 18.91 13.47 31.01
C THR A 483 19.42 13.67 32.44
N SER A 484 18.66 13.23 33.44
CA SER A 484 18.94 13.36 34.88
C SER A 484 19.67 12.15 35.46
N LEU A 485 19.81 11.06 34.70
CA LEU A 485 20.65 9.94 35.08
C LEU A 485 22.13 10.34 35.09
N THR A 486 22.84 9.92 36.14
CA THR A 486 24.28 10.16 36.31
C THR A 486 25.09 8.94 35.93
N LEU A 487 26.32 9.15 35.47
CA LEU A 487 27.22 8.10 34.97
C LEU A 487 28.53 8.14 35.73
N ALA A 488 29.06 6.97 36.07
CA ALA A 488 30.39 6.77 36.64
C ALA A 488 31.12 5.64 35.91
N GLY A 489 32.44 5.76 35.78
CA GLY A 489 33.28 4.81 35.07
C GLY A 489 34.49 4.41 35.90
N THR A 490 34.75 3.11 36.03
CA THR A 490 35.93 2.60 36.75
C THR A 490 36.64 1.55 35.92
N SER A 491 37.98 1.58 35.94
CA SER A 491 38.85 0.60 35.32
C SER A 491 39.36 -0.43 36.34
N SER A 492 39.39 -1.70 35.96
CA SER A 492 40.06 -2.75 36.73
C SER A 492 41.59 -2.62 36.72
N ASN A 493 42.15 -1.81 35.81
CA ASN A 493 43.57 -1.48 35.77
C ASN A 493 43.75 0.03 35.51
N PRO A 494 43.73 0.86 36.56
CA PRO A 494 43.89 2.31 36.45
C PRO A 494 45.25 2.78 35.90
N THR A 495 46.28 1.92 35.88
CA THR A 495 47.58 2.25 35.28
C THR A 495 47.55 2.15 33.75
N LEU A 496 46.76 1.21 33.22
CA LEU A 496 46.54 1.04 31.78
C LEU A 496 45.46 2.00 31.25
N VAL A 497 44.36 2.13 31.99
CA VAL A 497 43.26 3.07 31.70
C VAL A 497 42.89 3.81 32.99
N PRO A 498 43.40 5.05 33.20
CA PRO A 498 43.03 5.85 34.35
C PRO A 498 41.52 6.12 34.40
N ASN A 499 40.90 6.11 35.60
CA ASN A 499 39.47 6.39 35.73
C ASN A 499 39.10 7.79 35.19
N ALA A 500 40.00 8.76 35.33
CA ALA A 500 39.85 10.12 34.79
C ALA A 500 39.80 10.16 33.25
N ASN A 501 40.28 9.11 32.58
CA ASN A 501 40.28 8.98 31.13
C ASN A 501 39.05 8.23 30.59
N ILE A 502 38.06 7.93 31.46
CA ILE A 502 36.76 7.38 31.08
C ILE A 502 35.78 8.56 31.06
N VAL A 503 35.55 9.12 29.88
CA VAL A 503 34.78 10.36 29.71
C VAL A 503 33.42 10.03 29.09
N PHE A 504 32.35 10.45 29.74
CA PHE A 504 30.99 10.25 29.24
C PHE A 504 30.52 11.42 28.39
N GLY A 505 29.77 11.11 27.34
CA GLY A 505 29.11 12.05 26.46
C GLY A 505 27.71 11.60 26.09
N GLY A 506 27.15 12.22 25.04
CA GLY A 506 25.77 12.00 24.63
C GLY A 506 24.76 12.60 25.61
N SER A 507 23.49 12.56 25.23
CA SER A 507 22.40 13.22 25.94
C SER A 507 21.18 12.33 26.02
N SER A 508 20.37 12.52 27.06
CA SER A 508 19.13 11.78 27.25
C SER A 508 19.40 10.27 27.30
N SER A 509 18.62 9.45 26.58
CA SER A 509 18.75 8.00 26.60
C SER A 509 19.92 7.47 25.76
N ASN A 510 20.48 8.26 24.85
CA ASN A 510 21.62 7.87 24.01
C ASN A 510 22.89 8.46 24.60
N ARG A 511 23.65 7.63 25.32
CA ARG A 511 24.88 8.02 25.99
C ARG A 511 26.09 7.43 25.28
N THR A 512 27.23 8.05 25.47
CA THR A 512 28.50 7.55 24.95
C THR A 512 29.54 7.51 26.05
N VAL A 513 30.48 6.58 25.93
CA VAL A 513 31.70 6.56 26.75
C VAL A 513 32.92 6.58 25.82
N THR A 514 33.88 7.42 26.15
CA THR A 514 35.17 7.52 25.47
C THR A 514 36.25 7.08 26.45
N VAL A 515 37.09 6.15 26.06
CA VAL A 515 38.15 5.60 26.91
C VAL A 515 39.51 5.91 26.30
N THR A 516 40.40 6.52 27.08
CA THR A 516 41.78 6.81 26.65
C THR A 516 42.80 6.04 27.48
N PRO A 517 43.41 4.97 26.95
CA PRO A 517 44.52 4.29 27.61
C PRO A 517 45.71 5.23 27.83
N ALA A 518 46.50 4.97 28.87
CA ALA A 518 47.75 5.69 29.09
C ALA A 518 48.73 5.44 27.93
N ALA A 519 49.54 6.44 27.61
CA ALA A 519 50.57 6.32 26.58
C ALA A 519 51.60 5.24 26.96
N ASN A 520 52.12 4.53 25.95
CA ASN A 520 53.16 3.49 26.09
C ASN A 520 52.79 2.32 27.03
N GLN A 521 51.51 2.10 27.31
CA GLN A 521 51.00 0.97 28.08
C GLN A 521 50.25 0.01 27.15
N SER A 522 50.41 -1.30 27.36
CA SER A 522 49.71 -2.35 26.61
C SER A 522 49.18 -3.42 27.56
N GLY A 523 48.08 -4.08 27.21
CA GLY A 523 47.45 -5.11 28.06
C GLY A 523 45.93 -5.04 27.99
N THR A 524 45.24 -5.57 29.00
CA THR A 524 43.76 -5.55 29.06
C THR A 524 43.26 -4.92 30.36
N ALA A 525 42.15 -4.19 30.27
CA ALA A 525 41.42 -3.63 31.41
C ALA A 525 39.91 -3.83 31.22
N ASN A 526 39.20 -4.20 32.28
CA ASN A 526 37.74 -4.20 32.29
C ASN A 526 37.24 -2.82 32.74
N ILE A 527 36.39 -2.21 31.93
CA ILE A 527 35.75 -0.93 32.23
C ILE A 527 34.33 -1.19 32.67
N THR A 528 34.01 -0.80 33.90
CA THR A 528 32.65 -0.86 34.45
C THR A 528 32.01 0.52 34.37
N VAL A 529 30.88 0.60 33.68
CA VAL A 529 30.02 1.79 33.59
C VAL A 529 28.83 1.60 34.50
N THR A 530 28.64 2.54 35.43
CA THR A 530 27.54 2.57 36.39
C THR A 530 26.62 3.74 36.06
N VAL A 531 25.31 3.48 36.02
CA VAL A 531 24.25 4.49 35.85
C VAL A 531 23.50 4.60 37.16
N SER A 532 23.21 5.83 37.61
CA SER A 532 22.41 6.08 38.80
C SER A 532 21.29 7.09 38.55
N ASP A 533 20.13 6.83 39.15
CA ASP A 533 19.01 7.77 39.27
C ASP A 533 19.09 8.66 40.53
N GLY A 534 20.18 8.55 41.31
CA GLY A 534 20.37 9.24 42.59
C GLY A 534 19.98 8.42 43.82
N SER A 535 19.31 7.27 43.64
CA SER A 535 18.92 6.34 44.72
C SER A 535 19.38 4.90 44.47
N LEU A 536 19.21 4.40 43.24
CA LEU A 536 19.60 3.07 42.78
C LEU A 536 20.63 3.17 41.65
N THR A 537 21.34 2.06 41.42
CA THR A 537 22.38 1.99 40.40
C THR A 537 22.30 0.68 39.62
N SER A 538 22.65 0.74 38.33
CA SER A 538 22.90 -0.44 37.50
C SER A 538 24.25 -0.32 36.79
N SER A 539 24.92 -1.44 36.53
CA SER A 539 26.25 -1.44 35.91
C SER A 539 26.40 -2.45 34.78
N LYS A 540 27.26 -2.13 33.80
CA LYS A 540 27.74 -3.04 32.76
C LYS A 540 29.25 -2.94 32.62
N THR A 541 29.88 -4.06 32.30
CA THR A 541 31.34 -4.14 32.11
C THR A 541 31.65 -4.55 30.68
N PHE A 542 32.68 -3.94 30.09
CA PHE A 542 33.26 -4.34 28.81
C PHE A 542 34.79 -4.33 28.91
N THR A 543 35.44 -5.17 28.12
CA THR A 543 36.91 -5.30 28.10
C THR A 543 37.51 -4.34 27.09
N VAL A 544 38.58 -3.65 27.48
CA VAL A 544 39.46 -2.83 26.63
C VAL A 544 40.81 -3.54 26.52
N THR A 545 41.18 -3.89 25.30
CA THR A 545 42.51 -4.43 24.95
C THR A 545 43.34 -3.31 24.33
N VAL A 546 44.55 -3.08 24.83
CA VAL A 546 45.45 -2.00 24.38
C VAL A 546 46.67 -2.61 23.69
N SER A 547 46.82 -2.30 22.40
CA SER A 547 47.96 -2.70 21.56
C SER A 547 49.06 -1.64 21.59
N ALA A 548 50.32 -2.09 21.53
CA ALA A 548 51.51 -1.23 21.49
C ALA A 548 51.81 -0.66 20.08
N THR A 549 51.15 -1.14 19.02
CA THR A 549 51.33 -0.68 17.63
C THR A 549 50.04 -0.03 17.08
N PRO A 550 50.09 1.13 16.38
CA PRO A 550 48.89 1.79 15.88
C PRO A 550 48.17 0.96 14.80
N VAL A 551 46.93 0.54 15.07
CA VAL A 551 46.00 0.02 14.05
C VAL A 551 45.53 1.18 13.15
N ASN A 552 45.64 1.04 11.83
CA ASN A 552 45.12 2.01 10.85
C ASN A 552 43.59 2.12 10.94
N THR A 553 43.03 3.32 10.99
CA THR A 553 41.57 3.52 10.87
C THR A 553 41.21 3.92 9.44
N PRO A 554 40.12 3.41 8.85
CA PRO A 554 39.71 3.84 7.52
C PRO A 554 39.32 5.32 7.48
N PRO A 555 39.49 6.00 6.32
CA PRO A 555 39.09 7.39 6.15
C PRO A 555 37.58 7.56 6.34
N VAL A 556 37.14 8.77 6.70
CA VAL A 556 35.74 9.16 6.83
C VAL A 556 35.34 10.02 5.64
N ILE A 557 34.14 9.78 5.09
CA ILE A 557 33.52 10.57 4.02
C ILE A 557 32.09 10.96 4.42
N SER A 558 31.70 12.22 4.19
CA SER A 558 30.33 12.67 4.49
C SER A 558 29.30 12.07 3.55
N THR A 559 28.05 11.97 3.99
CA THR A 559 26.95 11.55 3.12
C THR A 559 26.66 12.61 2.05
N ILE A 560 26.13 12.16 0.91
CA ILE A 560 25.66 13.01 -0.18
C ILE A 560 24.18 12.69 -0.39
N THR A 561 23.33 13.70 -0.46
CA THR A 561 21.90 13.50 -0.71
C THR A 561 21.63 13.19 -2.17
N ALA A 562 20.45 12.63 -2.44
CA ALA A 562 19.96 12.43 -3.81
C ALA A 562 20.11 13.69 -4.66
N GLN A 563 20.57 13.52 -5.90
CA GLN A 563 20.79 14.59 -6.85
C GLN A 563 19.89 14.42 -8.07
N THR A 564 19.53 15.53 -8.69
CA THR A 564 18.81 15.56 -9.95
C THR A 564 19.57 16.42 -10.96
N THR A 565 19.54 16.00 -12.22
CA THR A 565 19.95 16.83 -13.34
C THR A 565 19.04 16.53 -14.53
N VAL A 566 19.12 17.35 -15.57
CA VAL A 566 18.41 17.11 -16.83
C VAL A 566 19.34 16.46 -17.85
N THR A 567 18.77 15.74 -18.82
CA THR A 567 19.52 15.16 -19.95
C THR A 567 20.48 16.18 -20.56
N ASN A 568 21.68 15.74 -20.95
CA ASN A 568 22.76 16.55 -21.55
C ASN A 568 23.33 17.67 -20.66
N LYS A 569 22.98 17.72 -19.36
CA LYS A 569 23.50 18.72 -18.42
C LYS A 569 24.24 18.07 -17.24
N ALA A 570 25.46 18.53 -16.99
CA ALA A 570 26.21 18.18 -15.79
C ALA A 570 25.50 18.69 -14.53
N THR A 571 25.68 17.99 -13.40
CA THR A 571 25.26 18.51 -12.10
C THR A 571 26.00 19.80 -11.76
N ALA A 572 25.47 20.59 -10.83
CA ALA A 572 26.31 21.55 -10.10
C ALA A 572 27.41 20.78 -9.33
N ALA A 573 28.46 21.47 -8.90
CA ALA A 573 29.49 20.88 -8.06
C ALA A 573 28.89 20.46 -6.70
N ILE A 574 28.86 19.16 -6.44
CA ILE A 574 28.28 18.58 -5.22
C ILE A 574 29.37 18.51 -4.16
N ALA A 575 29.19 19.22 -3.05
CA ALA A 575 30.17 19.28 -1.97
C ALA A 575 30.08 18.08 -1.02
N PHE A 576 31.23 17.59 -0.56
CA PHE A 576 31.36 16.60 0.50
C PHE A 576 32.69 16.78 1.24
N THR A 577 32.82 16.18 2.42
CA THR A 577 34.05 16.26 3.22
C THR A 577 34.72 14.91 3.39
N VAL A 578 36.05 14.93 3.49
CA VAL A 578 36.88 13.77 3.82
C VAL A 578 37.83 14.08 4.96
N SER A 579 38.09 13.09 5.81
CA SER A 579 39.07 13.18 6.90
C SER A 579 39.60 11.82 7.25
N ASP A 580 40.83 11.73 7.75
CA ASP A 580 41.38 10.51 8.32
C ASP A 580 42.24 10.85 9.54
N ALA A 581 42.32 9.96 10.52
CA ALA A 581 43.02 10.23 11.77
C ALA A 581 44.55 10.08 11.65
N GLN A 582 45.02 9.30 10.68
CA GLN A 582 46.43 8.96 10.48
C GLN A 582 46.98 9.57 9.19
N THR A 583 46.11 9.84 8.21
CA THR A 583 46.46 10.33 6.88
C THR A 583 45.93 11.74 6.67
N ALA A 584 46.81 12.68 6.33
CA ALA A 584 46.40 14.05 6.03
C ALA A 584 45.37 14.07 4.88
N ALA A 585 44.33 14.92 4.98
CA ALA A 585 43.24 14.97 3.99
C ALA A 585 43.72 15.26 2.55
N THR A 586 44.84 15.95 2.39
CA THR A 586 45.48 16.21 1.09
C THR A 586 46.07 14.95 0.44
N SER A 587 46.38 13.93 1.23
CA SER A 587 46.96 12.65 0.79
C SER A 587 45.91 11.58 0.53
N LEU A 588 44.63 11.85 0.81
CA LEU A 588 43.52 10.94 0.52
C LEU A 588 43.19 10.94 -0.97
N THR A 589 43.01 9.73 -1.52
CA THR A 589 42.69 9.50 -2.93
C THR A 589 41.19 9.25 -3.13
N LEU A 590 40.64 9.65 -4.27
CA LEU A 590 39.21 9.55 -4.59
C LEU A 590 38.99 8.75 -5.87
N ALA A 591 37.93 7.93 -5.89
CA ALA A 591 37.45 7.21 -7.08
C ALA A 591 35.92 7.26 -7.15
N GLY A 592 35.37 7.31 -8.36
CA GLY A 592 33.92 7.39 -8.61
C GLY A 592 33.45 6.30 -9.56
N THR A 593 32.33 5.63 -9.23
CA THR A 593 31.70 4.63 -10.09
C THR A 593 30.19 4.82 -10.18
N SER A 594 29.64 4.50 -11.35
CA SER A 594 28.20 4.50 -11.60
C SER A 594 27.66 3.07 -11.63
N SER A 595 26.49 2.84 -11.03
CA SER A 595 25.74 1.58 -11.17
C SER A 595 25.18 1.39 -12.57
N ASN A 596 25.14 2.44 -13.38
CA ASN A 596 24.71 2.40 -14.78
C ASN A 596 25.70 3.21 -15.64
N PRO A 597 26.80 2.58 -16.09
CA PRO A 597 27.82 3.24 -16.91
C PRO A 597 27.35 3.70 -18.29
N THR A 598 26.21 3.20 -18.80
CA THR A 598 25.64 3.69 -20.07
C THR A 598 24.91 5.01 -19.88
N LEU A 599 24.27 5.23 -18.73
CA LEU A 599 23.65 6.50 -18.35
C LEU A 599 24.68 7.51 -17.83
N VAL A 600 25.64 7.07 -17.02
CA VAL A 600 26.73 7.91 -16.49
C VAL A 600 28.05 7.14 -16.60
N PRO A 601 28.87 7.39 -17.64
CA PRO A 601 30.20 6.81 -17.74
C PRO A 601 31.06 7.17 -16.53
N ASN A 602 31.84 6.23 -16.00
CA ASN A 602 32.70 6.51 -14.83
C ASN A 602 33.69 7.66 -15.08
N ALA A 603 34.15 7.83 -16.33
CA ALA A 603 35.02 8.94 -16.73
C ALA A 603 34.35 10.33 -16.60
N ASN A 604 33.02 10.37 -16.54
CA ASN A 604 32.24 11.60 -16.39
C ASN A 604 31.98 11.98 -14.92
N ILE A 605 32.57 11.25 -13.97
CA ILE A 605 32.54 11.57 -12.54
C ILE A 605 33.85 12.28 -12.21
N VAL A 606 33.82 13.60 -12.15
CA VAL A 606 35.01 14.44 -12.04
C VAL A 606 35.09 15.07 -10.65
N PHE A 607 36.21 14.84 -9.95
CA PHE A 607 36.44 15.39 -8.61
C PHE A 607 37.12 16.76 -8.65
N GLY A 608 36.74 17.62 -7.71
CA GLY A 608 37.35 18.92 -7.45
C GLY A 608 37.50 19.19 -5.94
N GLY A 609 37.79 20.44 -5.60
CA GLY A 609 38.05 20.85 -4.21
C GLY A 609 39.42 20.40 -3.70
N SER A 610 39.76 20.80 -2.47
CA SER A 610 41.09 20.58 -1.87
C SER A 610 41.02 20.27 -0.38
N SER A 611 42.04 19.56 0.12
CA SER A 611 42.12 19.12 1.53
C SER A 611 40.83 18.39 1.93
N SER A 612 40.24 18.74 3.08
CA SER A 612 39.02 18.12 3.60
C SER A 612 37.76 18.49 2.84
N ASN A 613 37.74 19.56 2.03
CA ASN A 613 36.56 20.04 1.31
C ASN A 613 36.65 19.66 -0.17
N ARG A 614 35.92 18.61 -0.56
CA ARG A 614 35.95 18.03 -1.90
C ARG A 614 34.63 18.28 -2.62
N THR A 615 34.67 18.26 -3.94
CA THR A 615 33.47 18.32 -4.78
C THR A 615 33.47 17.21 -5.81
N VAL A 616 32.30 16.83 -6.29
CA VAL A 616 32.13 15.96 -7.46
C VAL A 616 31.17 16.62 -8.45
N THR A 617 31.49 16.54 -9.74
CA THR A 617 30.60 16.92 -10.83
C THR A 617 30.31 15.67 -11.65
N VAL A 618 29.03 15.40 -11.92
CA VAL A 618 28.60 14.20 -12.65
C VAL A 618 27.91 14.62 -13.94
N THR A 619 28.41 14.13 -15.07
CA THR A 619 27.86 14.42 -16.40
C THR A 619 27.23 13.16 -17.01
N PRO A 620 25.89 13.12 -17.20
CA PRO A 620 25.25 12.00 -17.89
C PRO A 620 25.76 11.84 -19.34
N ALA A 621 25.69 10.63 -19.88
CA ALA A 621 25.91 10.39 -21.31
C ALA A 621 24.83 11.09 -22.15
N ALA A 622 25.19 11.45 -23.37
CA ALA A 622 24.31 12.20 -24.26
C ALA A 622 22.98 11.46 -24.51
N ASN A 623 21.88 12.20 -24.45
CA ASN A 623 20.51 11.75 -24.69
C ASN A 623 20.04 10.60 -23.80
N GLN A 624 20.72 10.38 -22.66
CA GLN A 624 20.33 9.37 -21.68
C GLN A 624 19.51 10.00 -20.54
N SER A 625 18.42 9.35 -20.18
CA SER A 625 17.60 9.70 -19.01
C SER A 625 17.35 8.44 -18.17
N GLY A 626 17.18 8.60 -16.87
CA GLY A 626 16.97 7.49 -15.95
C GLY A 626 17.65 7.74 -14.60
N THR A 627 17.91 6.66 -13.87
CA THR A 627 18.55 6.74 -12.54
C THR A 627 19.81 5.90 -12.48
N ALA A 628 20.85 6.44 -11.85
CA ALA A 628 22.07 5.71 -11.52
C ALA A 628 22.47 6.00 -10.06
N ASN A 629 22.99 5.00 -9.35
CA ASN A 629 23.64 5.23 -8.08
C ASN A 629 25.12 5.56 -8.33
N ILE A 630 25.56 6.72 -7.84
CA ILE A 630 26.95 7.16 -7.92
C ILE A 630 27.63 6.84 -6.60
N THR A 631 28.69 6.04 -6.65
CA THR A 631 29.49 5.65 -5.48
C THR A 631 30.82 6.38 -5.54
N ILE A 632 31.15 7.09 -4.46
CA ILE A 632 32.45 7.73 -4.26
C ILE A 632 33.21 6.93 -3.20
N THR A 633 34.44 6.57 -3.52
CA THR A 633 35.38 5.88 -2.62
C THR A 633 36.50 6.84 -2.24
N VAL A 634 36.81 6.93 -0.95
CA VAL A 634 38.01 7.59 -0.43
C VAL A 634 38.97 6.54 0.14
N ASN A 635 40.27 6.66 -0.12
CA ASN A 635 41.28 5.69 0.30
C ASN A 635 42.55 6.39 0.85
N ASP A 636 43.10 5.86 1.95
CA ASP A 636 44.26 6.39 2.68
C ASP A 636 45.60 5.67 2.34
N GLY A 637 45.57 4.72 1.40
CA GLY A 637 46.68 3.84 1.01
C GLY A 637 46.59 2.43 1.59
N SER A 638 45.79 2.21 2.63
CA SER A 638 45.63 0.92 3.34
C SER A 638 44.18 0.47 3.51
N ALA A 639 43.24 1.41 3.65
CA ALA A 639 41.82 1.19 3.84
C ALA A 639 40.99 2.20 3.04
N SER A 640 39.72 1.86 2.79
CA SER A 640 38.80 2.70 2.02
C SER A 640 37.43 2.81 2.65
N SER A 641 36.77 3.95 2.43
CA SER A 641 35.38 4.20 2.80
C SER A 641 34.60 4.73 1.60
N THR A 642 33.28 4.52 1.60
CA THR A 642 32.41 4.91 0.48
C THR A 642 31.18 5.68 0.91
N THR A 643 30.68 6.53 0.02
CA THR A 643 29.32 7.10 0.08
C THR A 643 28.64 6.88 -1.27
N THR A 644 27.34 6.59 -1.26
CA THR A 644 26.55 6.36 -2.46
C THR A 644 25.33 7.27 -2.45
N PHE A 645 25.07 7.96 -3.56
CA PHE A 645 23.88 8.78 -3.73
C PHE A 645 23.17 8.47 -5.05
N PRO A 646 21.83 8.49 -5.09
CA PRO A 646 21.10 8.35 -6.33
C PRO A 646 21.18 9.65 -7.13
N LEU A 647 21.50 9.52 -8.42
CA LEU A 647 21.38 10.57 -9.41
C LEU A 647 20.20 10.24 -10.34
N THR A 648 19.22 11.12 -10.40
CA THR A 648 18.13 11.06 -11.36
C THR A 648 18.38 12.05 -12.50
N VAL A 649 18.53 11.53 -13.71
CA VAL A 649 18.60 12.31 -14.94
C VAL A 649 17.21 12.36 -15.54
N THR A 650 16.53 13.49 -15.37
CA THR A 650 15.17 13.68 -15.88
C THR A 650 15.20 14.17 -17.32
N ALA A 651 14.26 13.70 -18.14
CA ALA A 651 13.96 14.38 -19.39
C ALA A 651 13.59 15.86 -19.09
N PRO A 652 13.89 16.80 -20.00
CA PRO A 652 13.39 18.15 -19.88
C PRO A 652 11.86 18.14 -19.72
N THR A 653 11.33 18.91 -18.78
CA THR A 653 9.88 19.03 -18.58
C THR A 653 9.29 19.91 -19.67
N ALA A 654 8.22 19.44 -20.33
CA ALA A 654 7.50 20.26 -21.30
C ALA A 654 6.94 21.53 -20.60
N PRO A 655 7.00 22.70 -21.25
CA PRO A 655 6.48 23.93 -20.68
C PRO A 655 4.97 23.86 -20.43
N ALA A 656 4.47 24.66 -19.49
CA ALA A 656 3.06 24.69 -19.11
C ALA A 656 2.08 24.99 -20.28
N GLN A 657 2.59 25.61 -21.35
CA GLN A 657 1.90 25.76 -22.62
C GLN A 657 2.87 25.38 -23.74
N THR A 658 2.59 24.27 -24.42
CA THR A 658 3.32 23.87 -25.62
C THR A 658 2.89 24.72 -26.82
N VAL A 659 3.87 25.22 -27.56
CA VAL A 659 3.73 26.03 -28.76
C VAL A 659 4.55 25.37 -29.84
N THR A 660 3.93 25.16 -31.01
CA THR A 660 4.59 24.65 -32.22
C THR A 660 4.07 25.45 -33.41
N ILE A 661 4.95 26.14 -34.12
CA ILE A 661 4.62 27.06 -35.21
C ILE A 661 5.30 26.57 -36.50
N PRO A 662 4.58 25.89 -37.40
CA PRO A 662 5.11 25.49 -38.71
C PRO A 662 5.04 26.62 -39.72
N LEU A 663 6.08 26.78 -40.54
CA LEU A 663 6.19 27.82 -41.57
C LEU A 663 6.81 27.22 -42.84
N GLU A 664 6.17 27.45 -43.98
CA GLU A 664 6.72 27.12 -45.30
C GLU A 664 7.81 28.13 -45.68
N ALA A 665 8.93 27.65 -46.23
CA ALA A 665 10.08 28.50 -46.49
C ALA A 665 9.79 29.58 -47.54
N GLU A 666 9.02 29.24 -48.57
CA GLU A 666 8.61 30.15 -49.65
C GLU A 666 7.59 31.22 -49.21
N ALA A 667 7.01 31.09 -48.01
CA ALA A 667 6.15 32.11 -47.42
C ALA A 667 6.96 33.19 -46.67
N GLY A 668 8.26 32.99 -46.48
CA GLY A 668 9.15 33.96 -45.86
C GLY A 668 9.49 35.15 -46.78
N LEU A 669 9.95 36.24 -46.18
CA LEU A 669 10.44 37.42 -46.91
C LEU A 669 11.80 37.12 -47.53
N LEU A 670 11.83 37.00 -48.86
CA LEU A 670 13.01 36.65 -49.64
C LEU A 670 13.83 37.88 -50.06
N VAL A 671 15.15 37.74 -49.95
CA VAL A 671 16.13 38.70 -50.47
C VAL A 671 17.05 37.95 -51.43
N ALA A 672 17.14 38.43 -52.68
CA ALA A 672 17.99 37.87 -53.71
C ALA A 672 19.47 37.79 -53.26
N PRO A 673 20.25 36.79 -53.71
CA PRO A 673 19.92 35.73 -54.67
C PRO A 673 19.15 34.52 -54.10
N MET A 674 18.53 34.60 -52.91
CA MET A 674 17.66 33.52 -52.44
C MET A 674 16.32 33.54 -53.19
N THR A 675 15.96 32.41 -53.80
CA THR A 675 14.77 32.29 -54.65
C THR A 675 14.03 30.98 -54.38
N VAL A 676 12.78 30.90 -54.83
CA VAL A 676 11.94 29.69 -54.71
C VAL A 676 12.19 28.75 -55.89
N PHE A 677 12.37 27.47 -55.59
CA PHE A 677 12.50 26.36 -56.53
C PHE A 677 11.35 25.37 -56.34
N THR A 678 11.13 24.51 -57.34
CA THR A 678 10.15 23.41 -57.30
C THR A 678 10.88 22.07 -57.34
N ASN A 679 10.42 21.09 -56.57
CA ASN A 679 11.00 19.75 -56.59
C ASN A 679 10.63 19.01 -57.90
N ALA A 680 11.63 18.48 -58.61
CA ALA A 680 11.42 17.75 -59.85
C ALA A 680 10.63 16.43 -59.67
N GLN A 681 10.59 15.87 -58.46
CA GLN A 681 9.84 14.65 -58.12
C GLN A 681 8.39 14.93 -57.68
N ASN A 682 8.06 16.16 -57.27
CA ASN A 682 6.72 16.60 -56.90
C ASN A 682 6.56 18.10 -57.23
N SER A 683 5.88 18.40 -58.34
CA SER A 683 5.70 19.77 -58.84
C SER A 683 4.93 20.70 -57.88
N SER A 684 4.27 20.15 -56.86
CA SER A 684 3.55 20.93 -55.84
C SER A 684 4.41 21.28 -54.62
N GLN A 685 5.59 20.67 -54.43
CA GLN A 685 6.50 20.98 -53.33
C GLN A 685 7.49 22.09 -53.75
N ARG A 686 7.56 23.15 -52.94
CA ARG A 686 8.41 24.33 -53.18
C ARG A 686 9.39 24.48 -52.04
N TYR A 687 10.59 24.95 -52.33
CA TYR A 687 11.63 25.21 -51.32
C TYR A 687 12.42 26.45 -51.72
N VAL A 688 13.18 27.02 -50.79
CA VAL A 688 14.07 28.15 -51.07
C VAL A 688 15.51 27.69 -51.07
N ALA A 689 16.32 28.28 -51.94
CA ALA A 689 17.76 28.08 -51.97
C ALA A 689 18.45 29.35 -52.46
N THR A 690 19.72 29.52 -52.09
CA THR A 690 20.56 30.56 -52.69
C THR A 690 21.43 29.94 -53.78
N THR A 691 21.66 30.68 -54.88
CA THR A 691 22.58 30.25 -55.95
C THR A 691 24.02 30.71 -55.72
N THR A 692 24.25 31.61 -54.75
CA THR A 692 25.57 32.20 -54.47
C THR A 692 25.87 32.07 -52.98
N ALA A 693 27.02 31.48 -52.66
CA ALA A 693 27.50 31.38 -51.29
C ALA A 693 27.58 32.76 -50.61
N GLU A 694 27.34 32.79 -49.30
CA GLU A 694 27.36 33.99 -48.45
C GLU A 694 26.32 35.07 -48.80
N GLN A 695 25.40 34.82 -49.75
CA GLN A 695 24.42 35.80 -50.20
C GLN A 695 23.01 35.25 -50.19
N GLY A 696 22.04 36.16 -50.09
CA GLY A 696 20.61 35.85 -50.16
C GLY A 696 20.07 35.31 -48.85
N SER A 697 18.83 35.68 -48.52
CA SER A 697 18.21 35.26 -47.26
C SER A 697 16.70 35.12 -47.36
N VAL A 698 16.15 34.31 -46.47
CA VAL A 698 14.72 34.23 -46.17
C VAL A 698 14.50 34.65 -44.72
N THR A 699 13.51 35.51 -44.47
CA THR A 699 13.15 35.95 -43.12
C THR A 699 11.71 35.60 -42.79
N PHE A 700 11.49 34.94 -41.68
CA PHE A 700 10.19 34.56 -41.16
C PHE A 700 9.76 35.49 -40.05
N ILE A 701 8.50 35.96 -40.10
CA ILE A 701 7.88 36.67 -38.98
C ILE A 701 7.06 35.66 -38.19
N VAL A 702 7.44 35.46 -36.93
CA VAL A 702 6.83 34.48 -36.03
C VAL A 702 6.16 35.22 -34.90
N ASN A 703 4.88 34.93 -34.64
CA ASN A 703 4.17 35.50 -33.49
C ASN A 703 4.16 34.47 -32.35
N VAL A 704 4.95 34.76 -31.31
CA VAL A 704 5.16 33.89 -30.16
C VAL A 704 4.07 34.18 -29.11
N PRO A 705 3.20 33.20 -28.78
CA PRO A 705 2.05 33.44 -27.91
C PRO A 705 2.41 33.48 -26.41
N VAL A 706 3.57 32.92 -26.02
CA VAL A 706 4.07 32.91 -24.65
C VAL A 706 5.59 33.07 -24.65
N ALA A 707 6.13 33.91 -23.77
CA ALA A 707 7.57 34.05 -23.63
C ALA A 707 8.20 32.75 -23.14
N GLY A 708 9.35 32.36 -23.68
CA GLY A 708 10.01 31.12 -23.30
C GLY A 708 11.24 30.78 -24.13
N THR A 709 11.76 29.58 -23.88
CA THR A 709 12.86 29.01 -24.66
C THR A 709 12.28 28.17 -25.80
N TYR A 710 12.72 28.48 -27.02
CA TYR A 710 12.28 27.85 -28.26
C TYR A 710 13.43 27.13 -28.96
N TYR A 711 13.06 26.09 -29.69
CA TYR A 711 13.86 25.26 -30.57
C TYR A 711 13.35 25.46 -31.98
N ILE A 712 14.25 25.55 -32.95
CA ILE A 712 13.90 25.71 -34.36
C ILE A 712 14.37 24.46 -35.09
N TRP A 713 13.50 23.91 -35.93
CA TRP A 713 13.81 22.80 -36.83
C TRP A 713 13.73 23.28 -38.27
N GLY A 714 14.69 22.90 -39.10
CA GLY A 714 14.68 23.12 -40.55
C GLY A 714 14.44 21.81 -41.29
N LYS A 715 13.60 21.85 -42.33
CA LYS A 715 13.47 20.75 -43.30
C LYS A 715 14.37 21.06 -44.49
N VAL A 716 15.44 20.29 -44.62
CA VAL A 716 16.55 20.57 -45.53
C VAL A 716 16.85 19.36 -46.42
N LEU A 717 17.46 19.62 -47.58
CA LEU A 717 18.03 18.63 -48.48
C LEU A 717 19.53 18.92 -48.58
N SER A 718 20.34 18.09 -47.93
CA SER A 718 21.77 18.35 -47.69
C SER A 718 22.62 17.20 -48.22
N PRO A 719 22.96 17.21 -49.51
CA PRO A 719 23.60 16.09 -50.17
C PRO A 719 25.11 16.00 -49.91
N SER A 720 25.75 17.10 -49.47
CA SER A 720 27.20 17.17 -49.27
C SER A 720 27.60 18.39 -48.44
N PHE A 721 28.85 18.41 -47.96
CA PHE A 721 29.48 19.53 -47.24
C PHE A 721 29.62 20.85 -48.05
N ALA A 722 29.22 20.86 -49.32
CA ALA A 722 29.27 22.04 -50.19
C ALA A 722 27.90 22.73 -50.32
N ALA A 723 26.88 22.22 -49.62
CA ALA A 723 25.49 22.70 -49.65
C ALA A 723 24.76 22.26 -48.37
N ASP A 724 25.29 22.65 -47.22
CA ASP A 724 24.94 22.10 -45.91
C ASP A 724 24.83 23.11 -44.76
N SER A 725 24.90 24.42 -45.02
CA SER A 725 24.77 25.36 -43.92
C SER A 725 24.14 26.72 -44.26
N PHE A 726 23.57 27.30 -43.22
CA PHE A 726 22.98 28.64 -43.21
C PHE A 726 23.56 29.45 -42.04
N TYR A 727 23.58 30.77 -42.18
CA TYR A 727 23.66 31.66 -41.03
C TYR A 727 22.25 31.92 -40.50
N VAL A 728 22.06 31.79 -39.19
CA VAL A 728 20.79 32.01 -38.52
C VAL A 728 20.90 33.14 -37.48
N SER A 729 19.99 34.11 -37.58
CA SER A 729 19.83 35.20 -36.61
C SER A 729 18.36 35.39 -36.23
N VAL A 730 18.13 35.88 -35.01
CA VAL A 730 16.81 36.26 -34.50
C VAL A 730 16.83 37.75 -34.16
N ASP A 731 15.80 38.48 -34.56
CA ASP A 731 15.60 39.92 -34.30
C ASP A 731 16.78 40.81 -34.69
N GLY A 732 17.47 40.45 -35.77
CA GLY A 732 18.66 41.17 -36.25
C GLY A 732 19.89 41.04 -35.34
N GLY A 733 19.88 40.11 -34.38
CA GLY A 733 21.03 39.77 -33.56
C GLY A 733 22.17 39.11 -34.34
N THR A 734 23.25 38.75 -33.64
CA THR A 734 24.43 38.12 -34.24
C THR A 734 24.09 36.80 -34.94
N GLU A 735 24.55 36.67 -36.18
CA GLU A 735 24.46 35.43 -36.96
C GLU A 735 25.31 34.32 -36.33
N ASP A 736 24.78 33.11 -36.28
CA ASP A 736 25.51 31.88 -35.93
C ASP A 736 25.35 30.86 -37.07
N VAL A 737 26.25 29.90 -37.14
CA VAL A 737 26.25 28.89 -38.20
C VAL A 737 25.34 27.73 -37.80
N TYR A 738 24.37 27.42 -38.66
CA TYR A 738 23.54 26.23 -38.63
C TYR A 738 24.07 25.23 -39.65
N ASP A 739 24.71 24.17 -39.15
CA ASP A 739 25.19 23.03 -39.94
C ASP A 739 24.04 22.02 -40.10
N ASP A 740 23.37 22.07 -41.25
CA ASP A 740 22.01 21.55 -41.40
C ASP A 740 21.90 20.02 -41.50
N ALA A 741 23.00 19.29 -41.69
CA ALA A 741 22.99 17.82 -41.65
C ALA A 741 24.38 17.21 -41.37
N GLU A 742 25.18 17.87 -40.54
CA GLU A 742 26.56 17.44 -40.29
C GLU A 742 26.65 15.96 -39.85
N GLY A 743 27.37 15.16 -40.64
CA GLY A 743 27.55 13.73 -40.40
C GLY A 743 26.38 12.83 -40.82
N VAL A 744 25.28 13.38 -41.33
CA VAL A 744 24.06 12.67 -41.75
C VAL A 744 23.57 13.12 -43.15
N TRP A 745 24.50 13.19 -44.11
CA TRP A 745 24.23 13.64 -45.48
C TRP A 745 23.20 12.77 -46.20
N SER A 746 22.25 13.42 -46.89
CA SER A 746 21.12 12.75 -47.53
C SER A 746 20.65 13.51 -48.78
N ASN A 747 20.33 12.74 -49.83
CA ASN A 747 19.61 13.24 -51.00
C ASN A 747 18.08 13.22 -50.82
N ASN A 748 17.59 12.97 -49.60
CA ASN A 748 16.18 13.04 -49.24
C ASN A 748 15.97 14.19 -48.25
N TRP A 749 14.79 14.81 -48.32
CA TRP A 749 14.37 15.80 -47.33
C TRP A 749 14.43 15.21 -45.93
N GLN A 750 15.05 15.96 -45.01
CA GLN A 750 15.19 15.55 -43.62
C GLN A 750 14.98 16.74 -42.68
N TRP A 751 14.47 16.44 -41.49
CA TRP A 751 14.34 17.40 -40.42
C TRP A 751 15.60 17.39 -39.57
N THR A 752 16.22 18.56 -39.41
CA THR A 752 17.33 18.75 -38.50
C THR A 752 17.09 19.96 -37.60
N ALA A 753 17.59 19.89 -36.38
CA ALA A 753 17.45 20.98 -35.45
C ALA A 753 18.50 22.06 -35.73
N VAL A 754 18.09 23.32 -35.69
CA VAL A 754 19.00 24.45 -35.82
C VAL A 754 20.02 24.39 -34.69
N ASN A 755 21.30 24.24 -35.04
CA ASN A 755 22.43 24.20 -34.12
C ASN A 755 23.21 25.54 -34.18
N GLY A 756 24.37 25.58 -33.51
CA GLY A 756 25.25 26.76 -33.47
C GLY A 756 26.71 26.35 -33.29
N ARG A 757 27.64 27.23 -33.66
CA ARG A 757 29.09 27.02 -33.45
C ARG A 757 29.65 27.87 -32.30
N GLY A 758 28.91 28.88 -31.83
CA GLY A 758 29.32 29.72 -30.70
C GLY A 758 30.70 30.34 -30.87
N THR A 759 31.44 30.54 -29.77
CA THR A 759 32.78 31.17 -29.78
C THR A 759 33.93 30.20 -30.09
N THR A 760 33.67 28.90 -30.15
CA THR A 760 34.71 27.86 -30.30
C THR A 760 35.04 27.55 -31.75
N GLY A 761 34.25 28.04 -32.71
CA GLY A 761 34.46 27.82 -34.15
C GLY A 761 34.28 26.37 -34.60
N GLN A 762 33.75 25.51 -33.73
CA GLN A 762 33.47 24.10 -33.98
C GLN A 762 31.97 23.85 -33.77
N PRO A 763 31.34 22.99 -34.58
CA PRO A 763 29.95 22.59 -34.40
C PRO A 763 29.68 22.08 -32.98
N LEU A 764 28.65 22.63 -32.33
CA LEU A 764 28.13 22.07 -31.08
C LEU A 764 27.34 20.81 -31.41
N ALA A 765 28.05 19.76 -31.84
CA ALA A 765 27.55 18.64 -32.63
C ALA A 765 26.40 17.80 -32.00
N LEU A 766 25.93 18.09 -30.79
CA LEU A 766 24.93 17.25 -30.10
C LEU A 766 23.86 17.99 -29.29
N ASN A 767 23.72 19.32 -29.40
CA ASN A 767 22.60 20.03 -28.77
C ASN A 767 22.02 21.11 -29.70
N PRO A 768 20.69 21.12 -29.93
CA PRO A 768 20.05 22.19 -30.69
C PRO A 768 20.29 23.54 -30.01
N ARG A 769 20.49 24.58 -30.81
CA ARG A 769 20.57 25.94 -30.30
C ARG A 769 19.20 26.32 -29.74
N THR A 770 19.21 26.95 -28.57
CA THR A 770 17.99 27.45 -27.93
C THR A 770 17.87 28.95 -28.14
N PHE A 771 16.63 29.41 -28.31
CA PHE A 771 16.29 30.80 -28.56
C PHE A 771 15.32 31.29 -27.48
N THR A 772 15.72 32.27 -26.68
CA THR A 772 14.82 32.89 -25.70
C THR A 772 14.01 33.97 -26.41
N LEU A 773 12.71 33.74 -26.57
CA LEU A 773 11.78 34.65 -27.25
C LEU A 773 10.78 35.22 -26.25
N SER A 774 10.45 36.50 -26.40
CA SER A 774 9.36 37.13 -25.65
C SER A 774 8.00 36.80 -26.27
N GLN A 775 6.90 37.14 -25.59
CA GLN A 775 5.59 37.10 -26.22
C GLN A 775 5.49 38.24 -27.25
N GLY A 776 5.04 37.93 -28.46
CA GLY A 776 4.88 38.88 -29.55
C GLY A 776 5.61 38.48 -30.83
N SER A 777 5.77 39.45 -31.73
CA SER A 777 6.36 39.21 -33.05
C SER A 777 7.89 39.20 -32.99
N HIS A 778 8.48 38.16 -33.58
CA HIS A 778 9.91 37.95 -33.73
C HIS A 778 10.27 37.70 -35.19
N SER A 779 11.47 38.10 -35.61
CA SER A 779 12.00 37.82 -36.94
C SER A 779 13.10 36.77 -36.88
N ILE A 780 13.01 35.74 -37.71
CA ILE A 780 13.99 34.65 -37.80
C ILE A 780 14.54 34.63 -39.21
N LYS A 781 15.83 34.91 -39.38
CA LYS A 781 16.48 35.04 -40.69
C LYS A 781 17.45 33.90 -40.92
N PHE A 782 17.32 33.26 -42.08
CA PHE A 782 18.27 32.29 -42.63
C PHE A 782 18.96 32.92 -43.84
N ARG A 783 20.28 33.10 -43.79
CA ARG A 783 21.12 33.56 -44.91
C ARG A 783 21.96 32.38 -45.39
N GLY A 784 22.00 32.15 -46.70
CA GLY A 784 22.79 31.03 -47.23
C GLY A 784 24.28 31.22 -46.95
N ARG A 785 24.93 30.18 -46.41
CA ARG A 785 26.39 30.17 -46.22
C ARG A 785 27.04 29.56 -47.45
N GLU A 786 26.59 28.38 -47.88
CA GLU A 786 26.98 27.76 -49.15
C GLU A 786 25.96 28.02 -50.27
N ALA A 787 26.42 27.90 -51.52
CA ALA A 787 25.53 27.86 -52.66
C ALA A 787 24.73 26.54 -52.66
N ASN A 788 23.46 26.62 -53.04
CA ASN A 788 22.51 25.50 -53.10
C ASN A 788 22.13 24.87 -51.76
N ALA A 789 22.44 25.51 -50.63
CA ALA A 789 21.81 25.14 -49.35
C ALA A 789 20.29 25.34 -49.48
N THR A 790 19.51 24.32 -49.10
CA THR A 790 18.05 24.27 -49.36
C THR A 790 17.25 24.27 -48.06
N LEU A 791 16.10 24.94 -48.08
CA LEU A 791 15.16 24.98 -46.96
C LEU A 791 13.73 24.90 -47.48
N ASP A 792 12.98 23.90 -47.03
CA ASP A 792 11.56 23.67 -47.39
C ASP A 792 10.63 24.25 -46.32
N ARG A 793 10.93 23.99 -45.04
CA ARG A 793 10.09 24.40 -43.91
C ARG A 793 10.91 24.71 -42.68
N ILE A 794 10.35 25.51 -41.78
CA ILE A 794 10.79 25.59 -40.40
C ILE A 794 9.67 25.29 -39.42
N ILE A 795 10.03 24.75 -38.26
CA ILE A 795 9.11 24.63 -37.11
C ILE A 795 9.76 25.26 -35.89
N VAL A 796 9.06 26.19 -35.27
CA VAL A 796 9.47 26.85 -34.02
C VAL A 796 8.66 26.26 -32.88
N SER A 797 9.31 25.57 -31.93
CA SER A 797 8.62 24.91 -30.81
C SER A 797 9.26 25.23 -29.47
N ASN A 798 8.47 25.44 -28.42
CA ASN A 798 9.00 25.54 -27.05
C ASN A 798 9.04 24.20 -26.32
N ASP A 799 8.60 23.12 -26.96
CA ASP A 799 8.70 21.77 -26.41
C ASP A 799 10.11 21.21 -26.63
N PRO A 800 10.89 20.98 -25.56
CA PRO A 800 12.25 20.45 -25.65
C PRO A 800 12.32 18.99 -26.12
N THR A 801 11.18 18.29 -26.18
CA THR A 801 11.07 16.90 -26.64
C THR A 801 10.53 16.78 -28.06
N PHE A 802 10.14 17.90 -28.68
CA PHE A 802 9.54 17.90 -30.01
C PHE A 802 10.56 17.51 -31.09
N VAL A 803 10.22 16.47 -31.85
CA VAL A 803 10.95 16.02 -33.05
C VAL A 803 9.96 15.91 -34.21
N PRO A 804 10.10 16.73 -35.27
CA PRO A 804 9.23 16.67 -36.44
C PRO A 804 9.26 15.29 -37.11
N LYS A 805 8.12 14.85 -37.64
CA LYS A 805 7.99 13.64 -38.46
C LYS A 805 7.13 13.93 -39.69
N ASP A 806 7.50 13.35 -40.84
CA ASP A 806 6.65 13.37 -42.02
C ASP A 806 5.58 12.26 -41.90
N VAL A 807 4.29 12.63 -41.89
CA VAL A 807 3.16 11.69 -41.84
C VAL A 807 2.47 11.65 -43.21
N ALA A 808 2.33 10.46 -43.80
CA ALA A 808 1.59 10.28 -45.05
C ALA A 808 0.08 10.53 -44.83
N ALA A 809 -0.55 11.35 -45.68
CA ALA A 809 -1.98 11.65 -45.63
C ALA A 809 -2.79 10.45 -46.17
N ASN A 810 -3.62 9.83 -45.33
CA ASN A 810 -4.52 8.74 -45.73
C ASN A 810 -6.00 9.19 -45.64
N SER A 811 -6.80 8.85 -46.66
CA SER A 811 -8.26 9.04 -46.70
C SER A 811 -9.03 7.97 -45.89
N ILE A 812 -10.18 8.33 -45.30
CA ILE A 812 -11.01 7.40 -44.48
C ILE A 812 -12.43 7.27 -45.06
N THR A 813 -12.99 6.05 -45.05
CA THR A 813 -14.36 5.76 -45.52
C THR A 813 -15.30 5.42 -44.36
N LEU A 814 -16.50 6.03 -44.33
CA LEU A 814 -17.53 5.91 -43.29
C LEU A 814 -18.93 5.63 -43.90
N THR A 815 -19.89 5.13 -43.12
CA THR A 815 -21.25 4.81 -43.60
C THR A 815 -22.33 5.39 -42.68
N ALA A 816 -23.39 5.98 -43.24
CA ALA A 816 -24.53 6.56 -42.50
C ALA A 816 -25.89 6.14 -43.12
N ASN A 817 -26.95 6.18 -42.31
CA ASN A 817 -28.31 5.82 -42.74
C ASN A 817 -29.20 7.05 -42.98
N GLY A 818 -29.96 7.02 -44.07
CA GLY A 818 -30.72 8.15 -44.61
C GLY A 818 -31.63 8.84 -43.61
N ASN A 819 -31.50 10.17 -43.52
CA ASN A 819 -32.20 11.13 -42.66
C ASN A 819 -31.87 11.12 -41.14
N THR A 820 -30.87 10.34 -40.69
CA THR A 820 -30.47 10.39 -39.27
C THR A 820 -29.07 10.96 -39.09
N THR A 821 -28.94 11.85 -38.10
CA THR A 821 -27.63 12.32 -37.63
C THR A 821 -26.84 11.14 -37.07
N THR A 822 -25.64 10.92 -37.59
CA THR A 822 -24.75 9.81 -37.20
C THR A 822 -23.51 10.37 -36.50
N GLN A 823 -23.17 9.80 -35.35
CA GLN A 823 -21.94 10.12 -34.61
C GLN A 823 -20.86 9.10 -34.96
N PHE A 824 -19.69 9.58 -35.35
CA PHE A 824 -18.48 8.77 -35.56
C PHE A 824 -17.50 9.04 -34.43
N THR A 825 -17.10 7.98 -33.71
CA THR A 825 -16.15 8.05 -32.59
C THR A 825 -14.81 7.47 -32.98
N SER A 826 -13.79 7.54 -32.11
CA SER A 826 -12.44 7.02 -32.37
C SER A 826 -12.39 5.55 -32.84
N THR A 827 -13.39 4.74 -32.51
CA THR A 827 -13.50 3.34 -32.98
C THR A 827 -14.07 3.21 -34.40
N SER A 828 -14.73 4.24 -34.94
CA SER A 828 -15.26 4.28 -36.31
C SER A 828 -14.17 4.48 -37.38
N PHE A 829 -12.95 4.83 -36.98
CA PHE A 829 -11.80 5.13 -37.86
C PHE A 829 -10.78 3.97 -37.97
N GLN A 830 -11.19 2.74 -37.64
CA GLN A 830 -10.31 1.56 -37.65
C GLN A 830 -9.85 1.20 -39.07
N GLY A 831 -8.53 1.19 -39.29
CA GLY A 831 -7.88 0.90 -40.57
C GLY A 831 -6.63 1.73 -40.86
N THR A 832 -6.35 2.77 -40.08
CA THR A 832 -5.11 3.56 -40.17
C THR A 832 -4.26 3.34 -38.92
N THR A 833 -2.95 3.17 -39.11
CA THR A 833 -1.99 2.84 -38.06
C THR A 833 -2.00 3.86 -36.91
N ASN A 834 -2.46 3.44 -35.74
CA ASN A 834 -2.10 3.96 -34.41
C ASN A 834 -2.17 5.49 -34.13
N LEU A 835 -2.94 6.27 -34.90
CA LEU A 835 -3.02 7.73 -34.75
C LEU A 835 -4.05 8.24 -33.71
N PHE A 836 -4.82 7.36 -33.07
CA PHE A 836 -6.08 7.77 -32.42
C PHE A 836 -6.22 7.46 -30.93
N LYS A 837 -5.18 6.93 -30.26
CA LYS A 837 -5.31 6.58 -28.84
C LYS A 837 -5.40 7.81 -27.92
N ASP A 838 -4.87 8.96 -28.35
CA ASP A 838 -4.76 10.19 -27.56
C ASP A 838 -5.23 11.45 -28.34
N THR A 839 -6.35 11.35 -29.09
CA THR A 839 -6.89 12.50 -29.86
C THR A 839 -7.64 13.46 -28.94
N ILE A 840 -7.29 14.75 -28.95
CA ILE A 840 -7.91 15.77 -28.07
C ILE A 840 -8.80 16.75 -28.84
N LEU A 841 -8.47 17.09 -30.09
CA LEU A 841 -9.21 18.10 -30.87
C LEU A 841 -9.46 17.66 -32.32
N VAL A 842 -10.70 17.87 -32.77
CA VAL A 842 -11.12 17.72 -34.18
C VAL A 842 -11.59 19.09 -34.67
N SER A 843 -10.94 19.64 -35.69
CA SER A 843 -11.42 20.84 -36.39
C SER A 843 -11.98 20.48 -37.75
N ILE A 844 -13.11 21.10 -38.10
CA ILE A 844 -13.77 20.88 -39.38
C ILE A 844 -13.58 22.12 -40.24
N ALA A 845 -13.06 21.94 -41.46
CA ALA A 845 -12.74 23.04 -42.35
C ALA A 845 -14.00 23.79 -42.85
N SER A 846 -15.11 23.08 -42.99
CA SER A 846 -16.41 23.61 -43.42
C SER A 846 -17.53 22.89 -42.67
N PRO A 847 -18.56 23.59 -42.16
CA PRO A 847 -19.72 22.97 -41.52
C PRO A 847 -20.64 22.24 -42.52
N TYR A 848 -20.34 22.30 -43.82
CA TYR A 848 -21.08 21.64 -44.89
C TYR A 848 -20.19 20.70 -45.69
N THR A 849 -20.76 19.57 -46.10
CA THR A 849 -20.14 18.57 -46.97
C THR A 849 -20.36 18.88 -48.45
N THR A 850 -19.69 18.14 -49.34
CA THR A 850 -19.78 18.32 -50.80
C THR A 850 -21.20 18.17 -51.37
N GLN A 851 -22.05 17.34 -50.74
CA GLN A 851 -23.44 17.10 -51.18
C GLN A 851 -24.48 17.83 -50.33
N GLY A 852 -24.04 18.75 -49.46
CA GLY A 852 -24.91 19.64 -48.69
C GLY A 852 -25.47 19.02 -47.41
N GLY A 853 -24.85 17.97 -46.88
CA GLY A 853 -25.00 17.56 -45.49
C GLY A 853 -24.28 18.52 -44.54
N THR A 854 -24.57 18.42 -43.24
CA THR A 854 -23.90 19.22 -42.20
C THR A 854 -22.94 18.38 -41.38
N VAL A 855 -21.86 19.01 -40.94
CA VAL A 855 -20.81 18.39 -40.12
C VAL A 855 -20.44 19.30 -38.95
N SER A 856 -20.26 18.71 -37.77
CA SER A 856 -19.82 19.42 -36.57
C SER A 856 -18.96 18.52 -35.68
N SER A 857 -18.12 19.12 -34.85
CA SER A 857 -17.38 18.43 -33.80
C SER A 857 -18.28 18.10 -32.61
N CYS A 858 -18.04 16.98 -31.94
CA CYS A 858 -18.70 16.60 -30.69
C CYS A 858 -17.69 15.97 -29.71
N ASP A 859 -18.08 15.75 -28.46
CA ASP A 859 -17.20 15.13 -27.45
C ASP A 859 -16.72 13.75 -27.92
N GLY A 860 -15.44 13.68 -28.28
CA GLY A 860 -14.78 12.45 -28.74
C GLY A 860 -15.06 12.04 -30.19
N GLY A 861 -15.57 12.92 -31.07
CA GLY A 861 -15.85 12.52 -32.46
C GLY A 861 -16.41 13.60 -33.40
N ILE A 862 -16.97 13.14 -34.53
CA ILE A 862 -17.61 13.97 -35.57
C ILE A 862 -19.09 13.61 -35.67
N LEU A 863 -19.94 14.62 -35.76
CA LEU A 863 -21.38 14.49 -36.02
C LEU A 863 -21.66 14.86 -37.47
N TYR A 864 -22.27 13.94 -38.23
CA TYR A 864 -22.68 14.15 -39.62
C TYR A 864 -24.19 13.97 -39.78
N THR A 865 -24.82 14.91 -40.50
CA THR A 865 -26.23 14.81 -40.89
C THR A 865 -26.34 14.91 -42.41
N PRO A 866 -26.84 13.88 -43.11
CA PRO A 866 -27.02 13.95 -44.56
C PRO A 866 -28.10 14.96 -44.93
N LYS A 867 -27.98 15.55 -46.12
CA LYS A 867 -29.07 16.36 -46.69
C LYS A 867 -30.36 15.54 -46.78
N SER A 868 -31.50 16.12 -46.38
CA SER A 868 -32.78 15.41 -46.40
C SER A 868 -33.06 14.77 -47.76
N GLY A 869 -33.31 13.45 -47.75
CA GLY A 869 -33.59 12.66 -48.96
C GLY A 869 -32.38 12.25 -49.79
N PHE A 870 -31.15 12.59 -49.38
CA PHE A 870 -29.93 12.20 -50.09
C PHE A 870 -29.55 10.74 -49.83
N THR A 871 -29.16 10.03 -50.88
CA THR A 871 -28.50 8.73 -50.86
C THR A 871 -27.31 8.76 -51.84
N GLY A 872 -26.20 8.10 -51.48
CA GLY A 872 -24.96 8.14 -52.27
C GLY A 872 -23.74 8.58 -51.46
N SER A 873 -22.64 8.88 -52.16
CA SER A 873 -21.36 9.26 -51.55
C SER A 873 -21.27 10.77 -51.29
N ASP A 874 -20.77 11.16 -50.12
CA ASP A 874 -20.55 12.54 -49.69
C ASP A 874 -19.18 12.69 -49.03
N THR A 875 -18.55 13.87 -49.05
CA THR A 875 -17.18 14.08 -48.55
C THR A 875 -17.00 15.39 -47.79
N PHE A 876 -16.05 15.41 -46.86
CA PHE A 876 -15.60 16.62 -46.16
C PHE A 876 -14.17 16.47 -45.64
N THR A 877 -13.50 17.58 -45.34
CA THR A 877 -12.15 17.60 -44.76
C THR A 877 -12.17 17.96 -43.28
N PHE A 878 -11.26 17.34 -42.53
CA PHE A 878 -11.09 17.58 -41.10
C PHE A 878 -9.61 17.55 -40.72
N THR A 879 -9.27 18.20 -39.62
CA THR A 879 -7.92 18.16 -39.05
C THR A 879 -7.99 17.57 -37.66
N LEU A 880 -7.11 16.62 -37.40
CA LEU A 880 -6.93 16.00 -36.10
C LEU A 880 -5.72 16.63 -35.43
N THR A 881 -5.81 16.87 -34.13
CA THR A 881 -4.67 17.28 -33.31
C THR A 881 -4.51 16.32 -32.14
N ASP A 882 -3.33 15.72 -32.03
CA ASP A 882 -3.00 14.84 -30.90
C ASP A 882 -2.69 15.64 -29.62
N SER A 883 -2.52 14.92 -28.51
CA SER A 883 -2.15 15.49 -27.21
C SER A 883 -0.80 16.22 -27.19
N SER A 884 0.01 16.04 -28.24
CA SER A 884 1.32 16.67 -28.44
C SER A 884 1.26 17.85 -29.42
N GLY A 885 0.08 18.22 -29.91
CA GLY A 885 -0.11 19.34 -30.84
C GLY A 885 0.22 19.02 -32.30
N ASN A 886 0.49 17.76 -32.65
CA ASN A 886 0.70 17.38 -34.04
C ASN A 886 -0.64 17.39 -34.76
N SER A 887 -0.75 18.19 -35.82
CA SER A 887 -1.95 18.26 -36.63
C SER A 887 -1.77 17.57 -37.98
N SER A 888 -2.79 16.84 -38.41
CA SER A 888 -2.86 16.28 -39.77
C SER A 888 -4.27 16.43 -40.33
N SER A 889 -4.35 16.87 -41.59
CA SER A 889 -5.61 17.03 -42.31
C SER A 889 -5.89 15.82 -43.19
N ALA A 890 -7.13 15.36 -43.20
CA ALA A 890 -7.58 14.24 -44.01
C ALA A 890 -8.97 14.50 -44.62
N THR A 891 -9.30 13.73 -45.65
CA THR A 891 -10.63 13.71 -46.27
C THR A 891 -11.40 12.47 -45.79
N ALA A 892 -12.62 12.70 -45.30
CA ALA A 892 -13.58 11.65 -44.99
C ALA A 892 -14.57 11.49 -46.16
N THR A 893 -14.82 10.24 -46.57
CA THR A 893 -15.84 9.87 -47.55
C THR A 893 -16.95 9.07 -46.87
N ILE A 894 -18.19 9.55 -46.92
CA ILE A 894 -19.37 8.96 -46.29
C ILE A 894 -20.31 8.37 -47.35
N THR A 895 -20.70 7.10 -47.20
CA THR A 895 -21.78 6.51 -48.00
C THR A 895 -23.11 6.56 -47.25
N VAL A 896 -24.11 7.26 -47.80
CA VAL A 896 -25.46 7.38 -47.24
C VAL A 896 -26.40 6.36 -47.87
N GLN A 897 -26.91 5.43 -47.06
CA GLN A 897 -27.81 4.35 -47.49
C GLN A 897 -29.30 4.74 -47.32
N ALA A 898 -30.18 4.19 -48.16
CA ALA A 898 -31.63 4.39 -48.04
C ALA A 898 -32.18 3.81 -46.72
N ALA A 899 -33.15 4.48 -46.10
CA ALA A 899 -33.77 4.02 -44.85
C ALA A 899 -34.53 2.68 -45.05
N PRO A 900 -34.50 1.74 -44.08
CA PRO A 900 -35.25 0.48 -44.20
C PRO A 900 -36.76 0.72 -44.08
N VAL A 901 -37.54 0.20 -45.04
CA VAL A 901 -39.02 0.22 -44.97
C VAL A 901 -39.50 -0.86 -43.99
N ARG A 902 -40.17 -0.47 -42.89
CA ARG A 902 -40.82 -1.42 -41.96
C ARG A 902 -42.20 -1.81 -42.50
N THR A 903 -42.41 -3.10 -42.80
CA THR A 903 -43.72 -3.69 -43.12
C THR A 903 -44.24 -4.49 -41.91
N ALA A 904 -45.54 -4.37 -41.61
CA ALA A 904 -46.22 -5.17 -40.60
C ALA A 904 -47.41 -5.91 -41.24
N SER A 905 -47.53 -7.22 -40.98
CA SER A 905 -48.67 -8.01 -41.45
C SER A 905 -49.87 -7.77 -40.55
N VAL A 906 -51.02 -7.44 -41.14
CA VAL A 906 -52.27 -7.17 -40.41
C VAL A 906 -53.29 -8.27 -40.72
N PRO A 907 -54.01 -8.82 -39.72
CA PRO A 907 -55.03 -9.82 -39.97
C PRO A 907 -56.22 -9.22 -40.73
N LEU A 908 -56.64 -9.89 -41.82
CA LEU A 908 -57.78 -9.49 -42.65
C LEU A 908 -59.01 -10.33 -42.28
N GLN A 909 -60.19 -9.70 -42.19
CA GLN A 909 -61.46 -10.42 -42.06
C GLN A 909 -62.25 -10.34 -43.38
N LYS A 910 -62.61 -11.51 -43.92
CA LYS A 910 -63.45 -11.63 -45.12
C LYS A 910 -64.92 -11.56 -44.70
N GLN A 911 -65.67 -10.65 -45.30
CA GLN A 911 -67.10 -10.49 -45.06
C GLN A 911 -67.92 -11.43 -45.97
N ALA A 912 -69.17 -11.71 -45.58
CA ALA A 912 -70.05 -12.65 -46.27
C ALA A 912 -70.38 -12.25 -47.72
N ASP A 913 -70.24 -10.97 -48.07
CA ASP A 913 -70.44 -10.42 -49.42
C ASP A 913 -69.17 -10.47 -50.30
N GLY A 914 -68.06 -10.97 -49.77
CA GLY A 914 -66.77 -11.07 -50.48
C GLY A 914 -65.83 -9.88 -50.30
N SER A 915 -66.26 -8.80 -49.64
CA SER A 915 -65.42 -7.64 -49.32
C SER A 915 -64.42 -7.92 -48.18
N VAL A 916 -63.39 -7.08 -48.06
CA VAL A 916 -62.32 -7.25 -47.06
C VAL A 916 -62.23 -6.05 -46.14
N GLN A 917 -62.33 -6.30 -44.84
CA GLN A 917 -62.09 -5.28 -43.84
C GLN A 917 -60.60 -5.25 -43.46
N VAL A 918 -59.98 -4.08 -43.66
CA VAL A 918 -58.60 -3.79 -43.28
C VAL A 918 -58.63 -2.85 -42.08
N VAL A 919 -57.90 -3.21 -41.02
CA VAL A 919 -57.80 -2.37 -39.82
C VAL A 919 -56.35 -1.94 -39.63
N LEU A 920 -56.10 -0.64 -39.71
CA LEU A 920 -54.79 -0.02 -39.48
C LEU A 920 -54.80 0.71 -38.13
N LYS A 921 -53.61 0.98 -37.58
CA LYS A 921 -53.45 1.81 -36.39
C LYS A 921 -52.99 3.21 -36.78
N GLY A 922 -53.69 4.22 -36.30
CA GLY A 922 -53.34 5.64 -36.42
C GLY A 922 -53.45 6.36 -35.08
N ASN A 923 -53.09 7.64 -35.04
CA ASN A 923 -53.26 8.44 -33.85
C ASN A 923 -54.74 8.80 -33.66
N PRO A 924 -55.31 8.60 -32.46
CA PRO A 924 -56.73 8.87 -32.21
C PRO A 924 -57.19 10.26 -32.67
N GLY A 925 -58.32 10.32 -33.37
CA GLY A 925 -58.93 11.57 -33.82
C GLY A 925 -58.23 12.27 -35.00
N THR A 926 -57.21 11.64 -35.61
CA THR A 926 -56.47 12.21 -36.74
C THR A 926 -57.05 11.73 -38.08
N ASN A 927 -57.13 12.63 -39.06
CA ASN A 927 -57.50 12.32 -40.44
C ASN A 927 -56.25 12.00 -41.25
N TYR A 928 -56.29 10.90 -41.99
CA TYR A 928 -55.22 10.38 -42.82
C TYR A 928 -55.65 10.23 -44.26
N ASN A 929 -54.69 10.30 -45.17
CA ASN A 929 -54.90 9.90 -46.56
C ASN A 929 -54.50 8.44 -46.74
N LEU A 930 -55.47 7.58 -47.06
CA LEU A 930 -55.25 6.17 -47.25
C LEU A 930 -54.78 5.89 -48.67
N GLN A 931 -53.69 5.12 -48.78
CA GLN A 931 -53.15 4.69 -50.07
C GLN A 931 -52.93 3.18 -50.12
N VAL A 932 -52.96 2.64 -51.33
CA VAL A 932 -52.68 1.23 -51.63
C VAL A 932 -51.62 1.10 -52.72
N SER A 933 -50.83 0.03 -52.64
CA SER A 933 -49.81 -0.33 -53.62
C SER A 933 -49.77 -1.84 -53.81
N SER A 934 -49.52 -2.32 -55.03
CA SER A 934 -49.27 -3.75 -55.29
C SER A 934 -47.79 -4.14 -55.22
N ASP A 935 -46.87 -3.18 -55.26
CA ASP A 935 -45.43 -3.40 -55.45
C ASP A 935 -44.52 -2.61 -54.49
N LEU A 936 -45.11 -1.83 -53.57
CA LEU A 936 -44.46 -0.87 -52.66
C LEU A 936 -43.78 0.34 -53.34
N GLN A 937 -43.78 0.42 -54.66
CA GLN A 937 -43.17 1.51 -55.42
C GLN A 937 -44.21 2.52 -55.91
N THR A 938 -45.33 2.03 -56.44
CA THR A 938 -46.41 2.87 -56.97
C THR A 938 -47.61 2.87 -56.03
N TRP A 939 -48.06 4.06 -55.62
CA TRP A 939 -49.11 4.23 -54.61
C TRP A 939 -50.31 5.00 -55.17
N VAL A 940 -51.51 4.45 -54.99
CA VAL A 940 -52.78 5.06 -55.40
C VAL A 940 -53.56 5.48 -54.15
N THR A 941 -54.03 6.72 -54.14
CA THR A 941 -54.88 7.23 -53.07
C THR A 941 -56.29 6.67 -53.18
N LEU A 942 -56.77 6.05 -52.10
CA LEU A 942 -58.12 5.51 -51.97
C LEU A 942 -59.09 6.53 -51.35
N GLY A 943 -58.59 7.47 -50.54
CA GLY A 943 -59.38 8.54 -49.96
C GLY A 943 -58.99 8.87 -48.52
N ASN A 944 -59.73 9.81 -47.91
CA ASN A 944 -59.48 10.23 -46.54
C ASN A 944 -60.20 9.32 -45.54
N VAL A 945 -59.51 8.97 -44.46
CA VAL A 945 -60.03 8.14 -43.37
C VAL A 945 -59.64 8.74 -42.03
N SER A 946 -60.49 8.57 -41.01
CA SER A 946 -60.23 9.07 -39.66
C SER A 946 -59.96 7.93 -38.71
N ALA A 947 -58.95 8.06 -37.86
CA ALA A 947 -58.76 7.14 -36.76
C ALA A 947 -59.79 7.40 -35.66
N GLY A 948 -60.49 6.35 -35.23
CA GLY A 948 -61.37 6.41 -34.07
C GLY A 948 -60.62 6.82 -32.81
N ASN A 949 -61.35 7.09 -31.73
CA ASN A 949 -60.74 7.45 -30.44
C ASN A 949 -59.89 6.30 -29.84
N ASP A 950 -60.08 5.08 -30.32
CA ASP A 950 -59.27 3.89 -30.02
C ASP A 950 -57.99 3.79 -30.87
N GLY A 951 -57.77 4.73 -31.79
CA GLY A 951 -56.63 4.77 -32.69
C GLY A 951 -56.75 3.76 -33.84
N LEU A 952 -57.92 3.17 -34.07
CA LEU A 952 -58.14 2.23 -35.16
C LEU A 952 -58.77 2.92 -36.37
N ILE A 953 -58.27 2.57 -37.55
CA ILE A 953 -58.81 2.98 -38.84
C ILE A 953 -59.29 1.71 -39.52
N ALA A 954 -60.60 1.52 -39.58
CA ALA A 954 -61.22 0.41 -40.28
C ALA A 954 -61.82 0.88 -41.60
N PHE A 955 -61.48 0.21 -42.70
CA PHE A 955 -62.09 0.46 -44.00
C PHE A 955 -62.30 -0.83 -44.77
N THR A 956 -63.21 -0.78 -45.74
CA THR A 956 -63.53 -1.90 -46.61
C THR A 956 -62.97 -1.66 -48.00
N ASP A 957 -62.09 -2.55 -48.49
CA ASP A 957 -61.64 -2.52 -49.89
C ASP A 957 -62.61 -3.34 -50.75
N ASN A 958 -63.44 -2.64 -51.52
CA ASN A 958 -64.40 -3.24 -52.45
C ASN A 958 -63.78 -3.67 -53.79
N SER A 959 -62.50 -3.37 -54.03
CA SER A 959 -61.78 -3.70 -55.27
C SER A 959 -61.08 -5.08 -55.25
N ALA A 960 -61.33 -5.88 -54.21
CA ALA A 960 -60.57 -7.11 -53.95
C ALA A 960 -61.15 -8.33 -54.70
N SER A 961 -60.58 -8.68 -55.86
CA SER A 961 -60.85 -9.97 -56.51
C SER A 961 -59.86 -11.09 -56.11
N SER A 962 -58.76 -10.79 -55.40
CA SER A 962 -57.91 -11.82 -54.76
C SER A 962 -57.08 -11.27 -53.57
N PHE A 963 -56.85 -12.13 -52.57
CA PHE A 963 -56.44 -11.76 -51.19
C PHE A 963 -54.92 -11.67 -50.92
N ARG A 964 -54.05 -11.79 -51.93
CA ARG A 964 -52.59 -11.79 -51.72
C ARG A 964 -51.95 -10.78 -52.67
N SER A 965 -51.09 -9.91 -52.13
CA SER A 965 -50.24 -8.93 -52.85
C SER A 965 -50.77 -7.48 -52.96
N LYS A 966 -51.37 -6.93 -51.90
CA LYS A 966 -51.54 -5.47 -51.75
C LYS A 966 -50.97 -4.99 -50.42
N PHE A 967 -50.42 -3.78 -50.43
CA PHE A 967 -49.85 -3.06 -49.30
C PHE A 967 -50.64 -1.78 -49.08
N TYR A 968 -50.90 -1.45 -47.83
CA TYR A 968 -51.68 -0.26 -47.44
C TYR A 968 -50.84 0.64 -46.56
N ARG A 969 -51.00 1.96 -46.72
CA ARG A 969 -50.40 2.96 -45.83
C ARG A 969 -51.34 4.13 -45.61
N THR A 970 -51.18 4.78 -44.47
CA THR A 970 -51.79 6.08 -44.16
C THR A 970 -50.69 7.14 -44.16
N ILE A 971 -50.95 8.29 -44.79
CA ILE A 971 -50.07 9.45 -44.79
C ILE A 971 -50.70 10.57 -43.98
#